data_AF-L7U6S1-F1
#
_entry.id   AF-L7U6S1-F1
#
_cell.length_a   1.000
_cell.length_b   1.000
_cell.length_c   1.000
_cell.angle_alpha   90.00
_cell.angle_beta   90.00
_cell.angle_gamma   90.00
#
_symmetry.space_group_name_H-M   'P 1'
#
loop_
_entity.id
_entity.type
_entity.pdbx_description
1 polymer ?
#
loop_
_entity_poly.entity_id
_entity_poly.type
_entity_poly.pdbx_seq_one_letter_code
_entity_poly.pdbx_strand_id
1 'polypeptide(L)'
;MHVYLAEQARLEALQRQGSVSLQRVDFWGQSITGDVGVFAMSPADYAAVRDYPAYYRAGVLGPDAYPDVLFGQTVIHPATNSRGPTGGADSWLRQLVLAANTPQERAFALGFVAHGVGDMFGHTMVNEYAGGPFVLGDNARKHLVVEGWVGHNTPPFDTALYTSRGDDPYRIDTQAVNGFIYEQFINARRSRDGSQKNVAWQLMETAPNTTLPGIFTRTRARLLDAQEEHFSKLTWLKERRRKEVRQCGQGNVFACGRALDLARRILKMQTLGRIRIEYNEAWVKDIDRGLRAWPATSTQVARALFMNPDRQMNTDLAKQHLTNYAFNHACSMAGAPDASCTVLSIVRAVLNIIAIPFDLLSALKEELLNYLVKKATGNDIPEWKEIFQAQATHVDLHLPRPSGTPSTSSELNGLMHLTSGKFDETRFAPAFNTVAGIKMSMISDRAPWVSALQQAGLTASQADWTLDWDFTGQIHLDYLTTFDGDNQWQGVESKFRDNLPGRPLRLAYVPSVFATFFMQQKGDTHDAPNRQWLQVLPPNRTLIEETGSPELGIYVLYGGIRFGIPSPEVFDQLGFRWEDVRKVQWGMFYRIPNSPVPITSLGAFLHGWNSKAPGSRYAEFQNGAVYSHVLYGVHGVMGPALQEWTKYGREHGALGYPTKTTFTEADGTQRTLFSGGNIACHESMGCRTKVGLDTQLVGDFRGLGRDQLMLINNSPYGGRIQVMDYGTTTLGGVIKYRETYEESAVFNAWHDNEDVLLSGDFMGLGRDQVMFINRNPGDRIMVADFGDTQPLAKIRYFMSAANATYLQGWLDANDLQYVGDFMGRGHDQVLFINRGSSGAKMMIVDFANGSATGEVVYLASAAGMFAGWLDADDEKHLAGDFLHLGHDQLMIFNQGGTGGRMGIYDFKSGSAGTLRYLENWNSPLGLLSSWVDAGDRRIAGDFAGLGYDQLLLANLDSPGGKMIIYDFKGALENNAQARYFLEGSSGFFEGWIDSDDFWFAGDFKGLGRTQGMFMNRGGIGGRLYIHSFQGGAPGQGLYRESWGESGMLDAWTD
;
A
#
# COMPACT_ATOMS: atom_id res chain seq x y z
N MET A 1 27.26 3.84 13.24
CA MET A 1 27.51 4.38 11.89
C MET A 1 27.09 5.85 11.76
N HIS A 2 25.83 6.22 12.06
CA HIS A 2 25.33 7.60 11.86
C HIS A 2 26.24 8.70 12.45
N VAL A 3 26.72 8.52 13.68
CA VAL A 3 27.65 9.48 14.32
C VAL A 3 28.94 9.66 13.51
N TYR A 4 29.49 8.58 12.94
CA TYR A 4 30.69 8.63 12.10
C TYR A 4 30.47 9.45 10.82
N LEU A 5 29.37 9.19 10.11
CA LEU A 5 29.03 9.86 8.86
C LEU A 5 28.69 11.36 9.09
N ALA A 6 27.95 11.66 10.15
CA ALA A 6 27.64 13.04 10.55
C ALA A 6 28.91 13.84 10.91
N GLU A 7 29.87 13.18 11.57
CA GLU A 7 31.16 13.78 11.85
C GLU A 7 31.99 14.04 10.59
N GLN A 8 31.91 13.20 9.54
CA GLN A 8 32.60 13.52 8.28
C GLN A 8 32.10 14.84 7.67
N ALA A 9 30.78 15.03 7.61
CA ALA A 9 30.19 16.29 7.16
C ALA A 9 30.61 17.47 8.04
N ARG A 10 30.59 17.29 9.38
CA ARG A 10 30.97 18.34 10.33
C ARG A 10 32.45 18.71 10.22
N LEU A 11 33.35 17.73 10.12
CA LEU A 11 34.78 17.95 9.98
C LEU A 11 35.10 18.71 8.70
N GLU A 12 34.41 18.41 7.59
CA GLU A 12 34.54 19.19 6.37
C GLU A 12 34.11 20.65 6.59
N ALA A 13 32.95 20.87 7.22
CA ALA A 13 32.48 22.22 7.53
C ALA A 13 33.49 23.01 8.36
N LEU A 14 34.19 22.37 9.29
CA LEU A 14 35.28 22.99 10.05
C LEU A 14 36.49 23.33 9.18
N GLN A 15 36.92 22.41 8.31
CA GLN A 15 38.06 22.61 7.42
C GLN A 15 37.80 23.75 6.42
N ARG A 16 36.56 23.87 5.94
CA ARG A 16 36.12 24.89 4.98
C ARG A 16 35.48 26.13 5.64
N GLN A 17 35.73 26.35 6.93
CA GLN A 17 35.32 27.56 7.66
C GLN A 17 33.82 27.90 7.54
N GLY A 18 32.95 26.91 7.73
CA GLY A 18 31.49 27.08 7.70
C GLY A 18 30.86 26.89 6.33
N SER A 19 31.53 26.17 5.43
CA SER A 19 30.98 25.77 4.13
C SER A 19 31.12 24.27 3.92
N VAL A 20 30.26 23.68 3.10
CA VAL A 20 30.31 22.27 2.71
C VAL A 20 30.33 22.14 1.18
N SER A 21 31.01 21.13 0.65
CA SER A 21 30.95 20.81 -0.77
C SER A 21 29.87 19.77 -1.07
N LEU A 22 29.17 19.96 -2.18
CA LEU A 22 28.28 18.95 -2.75
C LEU A 22 28.96 18.35 -3.99
N GLN A 23 29.16 17.05 -3.98
CA GLN A 23 29.79 16.30 -5.07
C GLN A 23 28.79 16.03 -6.20
N ARG A 24 29.31 15.92 -7.42
CA ARG A 24 28.61 15.39 -8.59
C ARG A 24 28.96 13.90 -8.74
N VAL A 25 27.96 13.06 -8.98
CA VAL A 25 28.16 11.61 -9.12
C VAL A 25 27.68 11.06 -10.46
N ASP A 26 28.23 9.91 -10.85
CA ASP A 26 27.55 9.00 -11.78
C ASP A 26 26.59 8.13 -10.96
N PHE A 27 25.30 8.43 -11.07
CA PHE A 27 24.23 7.72 -10.37
C PHE A 27 24.37 6.20 -10.52
N TRP A 28 24.59 5.70 -11.73
CA TRP A 28 24.65 4.26 -12.01
C TRP A 28 26.01 3.66 -11.73
N GLY A 29 27.07 4.39 -12.04
CA GLY A 29 28.45 3.93 -11.83
C GLY A 29 28.89 4.00 -10.37
N GLN A 30 28.05 4.49 -9.46
CA GLN A 30 28.33 4.62 -8.02
C GLN A 30 29.70 5.26 -7.74
N SER A 31 29.98 6.36 -8.46
CA SER A 31 31.29 7.02 -8.40
C SER A 31 31.15 8.54 -8.46
N ILE A 32 32.08 9.23 -7.80
CA ILE A 32 32.18 10.68 -7.82
C ILE A 32 32.81 11.11 -9.15
N THR A 33 32.16 12.02 -9.87
CA THR A 33 32.61 12.51 -11.18
C THR A 33 33.09 13.97 -11.15
N GLY A 34 32.85 14.69 -10.06
CA GLY A 34 33.35 16.04 -9.86
C GLY A 34 32.66 16.74 -8.69
N ASP A 35 32.70 18.07 -8.68
CA ASP A 35 31.99 18.90 -7.71
C ASP A 35 30.81 19.61 -8.37
N VAL A 36 29.69 19.74 -7.65
CA VAL A 36 28.63 20.68 -8.00
C VAL A 36 29.05 22.08 -7.56
N GLY A 37 29.51 22.22 -6.31
CA GLY A 37 29.96 23.49 -5.76
C GLY A 37 30.24 23.45 -4.26
N VAL A 38 30.57 24.62 -3.71
CA VAL A 38 30.83 24.84 -2.27
C VAL A 38 29.84 25.87 -1.75
N PHE A 39 29.12 25.52 -0.68
CA PHE A 39 27.98 26.28 -0.19
C PHE A 39 28.15 26.60 1.29
N ALA A 40 27.89 27.85 1.65
CA ALA A 40 27.98 28.32 3.03
C ALA A 40 26.80 27.82 3.86
N MET A 41 27.09 27.44 5.10
CA MET A 41 26.10 27.21 6.15
C MET A 41 25.65 28.57 6.74
N SER A 42 24.49 28.59 7.40
CA SER A 42 24.14 29.76 8.20
C SER A 42 25.18 29.96 9.33
N PRO A 43 25.54 31.21 9.70
CA PRO A 43 26.49 31.46 10.77
C PRO A 43 26.08 30.83 12.12
N ALA A 44 24.76 30.77 12.38
CA ALA A 44 24.21 30.19 13.61
C ALA A 44 24.34 28.66 13.64
N ASP A 45 24.06 27.98 12.52
CA ASP A 45 24.20 26.52 12.45
C ASP A 45 25.67 26.09 12.48
N TYR A 46 26.55 26.82 11.78
CA TYR A 46 27.98 26.57 11.83
C TYR A 46 28.54 26.74 13.25
N ALA A 47 28.18 27.83 13.94
CA ALA A 47 28.59 28.05 15.32
C ALA A 47 28.09 26.92 16.24
N ALA A 48 26.84 26.47 16.06
CA ALA A 48 26.27 25.39 16.85
C ALA A 48 27.05 24.07 16.69
N VAL A 49 27.32 23.61 15.46
CA VAL A 49 28.03 22.34 15.24
C VAL A 49 29.55 22.44 15.48
N ARG A 50 30.12 23.64 15.42
CA ARG A 50 31.53 23.90 15.77
C ARG A 50 31.75 23.89 17.27
N ASP A 51 30.94 24.65 18.02
CA ASP A 51 31.18 24.94 19.44
C ASP A 51 30.55 23.90 20.37
N TYR A 52 29.53 23.16 19.90
CA TYR A 52 28.80 22.18 20.71
C TYR A 52 28.76 20.77 20.08
N PRO A 53 29.93 20.18 19.70
CA PRO A 53 29.96 18.89 19.01
C PRO A 53 29.38 17.73 19.83
N ALA A 54 29.55 17.73 21.15
CA ALA A 54 28.97 16.69 22.01
C ALA A 54 27.42 16.71 22.01
N TYR A 55 26.81 17.89 21.84
CA TYR A 55 25.36 18.05 21.71
C TYR A 55 24.89 17.63 20.32
N TYR A 56 25.67 17.96 19.28
CA TYR A 56 25.43 17.48 17.93
C TYR A 56 25.45 15.95 17.86
N ARG A 57 26.48 15.29 18.39
CA ARG A 57 26.57 13.81 18.44
C ARG A 57 25.43 13.18 19.24
N ALA A 58 25.02 13.78 20.36
CA ALA A 58 23.83 13.32 21.09
C ALA A 58 22.59 13.40 20.20
N GLY A 59 22.42 14.50 19.46
CA GLY A 59 21.38 14.64 18.45
C GLY A 59 21.45 13.56 17.36
N VAL A 60 22.65 13.21 16.87
CA VAL A 60 22.85 12.18 15.83
C VAL A 60 22.50 10.78 16.30
N LEU A 61 22.61 10.47 17.59
CA LEU A 61 22.03 9.23 18.12
C LEU A 61 20.50 9.24 17.99
N GLY A 62 19.88 10.42 18.00
CA GLY A 62 18.51 10.60 17.55
C GLY A 62 17.49 9.76 18.31
N PRO A 63 16.42 9.29 17.65
CA PRO A 63 15.39 8.43 18.24
C PRO A 63 15.95 7.11 18.79
N ASP A 64 17.07 6.59 18.29
CA ASP A 64 17.69 5.38 18.86
C ASP A 64 18.15 5.55 20.30
N ALA A 65 18.33 6.79 20.77
CA ALA A 65 18.73 7.09 22.14
C ALA A 65 17.78 8.02 22.89
N TYR A 66 16.99 8.84 22.19
CA TYR A 66 16.26 9.96 22.78
C TYR A 66 14.79 10.02 22.34
N PRO A 67 13.84 10.20 23.30
CA PRO A 67 14.06 10.28 24.73
C PRO A 67 14.47 8.93 25.35
N ASP A 68 14.27 7.81 24.65
CA ASP A 68 14.83 6.49 24.94
C ASP A 68 14.62 5.55 23.74
N VAL A 69 15.34 4.42 23.70
CA VAL A 69 15.30 3.42 22.62
C VAL A 69 13.86 2.95 22.33
N LEU A 70 13.07 2.67 23.37
CA LEU A 70 11.70 2.17 23.19
C LEU A 70 10.78 3.24 22.61
N PHE A 71 10.91 4.47 23.09
CA PHE A 71 10.16 5.60 22.56
C PHE A 71 10.51 5.87 21.10
N GLY A 72 11.79 5.89 20.74
CA GLY A 72 12.22 6.06 19.35
C GLY A 72 11.59 5.04 18.43
N GLN A 73 11.78 3.76 18.75
CA GLN A 73 11.36 2.63 17.91
C GLN A 73 9.84 2.44 17.82
N THR A 74 9.06 2.88 18.82
CA THR A 74 7.61 2.66 18.86
C THR A 74 6.75 3.92 18.71
N VAL A 75 7.36 5.11 18.75
CA VAL A 75 6.64 6.40 18.71
C VAL A 75 7.18 7.35 17.64
N ILE A 76 8.50 7.37 17.42
CA ILE A 76 9.11 8.29 16.44
C ILE A 76 9.26 7.60 15.07
N HIS A 77 9.88 6.41 15.02
CA HIS A 77 10.08 5.66 13.77
C HIS A 77 8.79 5.21 13.07
N PRO A 78 7.75 4.70 13.77
CA PRO A 78 6.58 4.23 13.04
C PRO A 78 5.83 5.40 12.37
N ALA A 79 5.59 5.32 11.05
CA ALA A 79 4.57 6.18 10.43
C ALA A 79 3.19 5.80 10.97
N THR A 80 2.45 6.80 11.43
CA THR A 80 1.08 6.59 11.88
C THR A 80 0.15 6.53 10.67
N ASN A 81 -0.61 5.44 10.50
CA ASN A 81 -1.67 5.30 9.47
C ASN A 81 -2.87 6.28 9.67
N SER A 82 -2.70 7.30 10.50
CA SER A 82 -3.77 8.19 10.94
C SER A 82 -3.83 9.39 10.00
N ARG A 83 -4.94 9.53 9.24
CA ARG A 83 -5.32 10.77 8.52
C ARG A 83 -5.61 11.89 9.52
N GLY A 84 -4.56 12.41 10.17
CA GLY A 84 -4.62 13.49 11.15
C GLY A 84 -3.33 14.31 11.14
N PRO A 85 -3.37 15.60 11.51
CA PRO A 85 -2.29 16.57 11.28
C PRO A 85 -1.01 16.37 12.13
N THR A 86 -0.88 15.28 12.89
CA THR A 86 0.18 15.10 13.90
C THR A 86 0.59 13.63 14.03
N GLY A 87 1.66 13.23 13.35
CA GLY A 87 2.23 11.87 13.43
C GLY A 87 3.41 11.66 12.47
N GLY A 88 4.22 10.61 12.71
CA GLY A 88 5.41 10.28 11.92
C GLY A 88 6.68 11.03 12.33
N ALA A 89 7.84 10.46 11.99
CA ALA A 89 9.16 10.95 12.39
C ALA A 89 9.42 12.40 11.97
N ASP A 90 8.97 12.80 10.77
CA ASP A 90 9.14 14.17 10.26
C ASP A 90 8.51 15.24 11.16
N SER A 91 7.30 14.97 11.70
CA SER A 91 6.63 15.89 12.63
C SER A 91 7.47 16.17 13.88
N TRP A 92 8.15 15.12 14.39
CA TRP A 92 9.05 15.23 15.52
C TRP A 92 10.29 16.07 15.17
N LEU A 93 10.91 15.83 14.01
CA LEU A 93 12.08 16.59 13.56
C LEU A 93 11.74 18.06 13.32
N ARG A 94 10.62 18.34 12.64
CA ARG A 94 10.15 19.70 12.38
C ARG A 94 9.91 20.46 13.68
N GLN A 95 9.29 19.82 14.67
CA GLN A 95 9.11 20.42 15.99
C GLN A 95 10.46 20.77 16.63
N LEU A 96 11.44 19.87 16.61
CA LEU A 96 12.75 20.11 17.21
C LEU A 96 13.48 21.27 16.56
N VAL A 97 13.50 21.31 15.22
CA VAL A 97 14.17 22.38 14.46
C VAL A 97 13.52 23.73 14.74
N LEU A 98 12.18 23.80 14.77
CA LEU A 98 11.45 25.05 15.02
C LEU A 98 11.54 25.52 16.48
N ALA A 99 11.68 24.60 17.43
CA ALA A 99 11.71 24.92 18.86
C ALA A 99 13.11 25.28 19.38
N ALA A 100 14.18 24.97 18.63
CA ALA A 100 15.56 25.20 19.05
C ALA A 100 15.93 26.70 19.05
N ASN A 101 16.20 27.26 20.23
CA ASN A 101 16.45 28.69 20.40
C ASN A 101 17.86 29.01 20.90
N THR A 102 18.55 28.05 21.50
CA THR A 102 19.95 28.18 21.93
C THR A 102 20.92 27.45 20.99
N PRO A 103 22.21 27.82 20.96
CA PRO A 103 23.20 27.10 20.17
C PRO A 103 23.30 25.59 20.48
N GLN A 104 23.13 25.19 21.75
CA GLN A 104 23.13 23.79 22.18
C GLN A 104 21.89 23.03 21.66
N GLU A 105 20.71 23.63 21.78
CA GLU A 105 19.47 23.06 21.23
C GLU A 105 19.54 22.94 19.71
N ARG A 106 20.11 23.94 19.03
CA ARG A 106 20.33 23.94 17.58
C ARG A 106 21.31 22.83 17.17
N ALA A 107 22.41 22.66 17.89
CA ALA A 107 23.34 21.56 17.66
C ALA A 107 22.65 20.19 17.81
N PHE A 108 21.87 20.01 18.88
CA PHE A 108 21.11 18.79 19.11
C PHE A 108 20.07 18.54 17.99
N ALA A 109 19.29 19.56 17.61
CA ALA A 109 18.29 19.44 16.55
C ALA A 109 18.89 19.12 15.18
N LEU A 110 20.00 19.78 14.79
CA LEU A 110 20.71 19.47 13.55
C LEU A 110 21.30 18.05 13.55
N GLY A 111 21.77 17.57 14.70
CA GLY A 111 22.18 16.18 14.86
C GLY A 111 21.02 15.22 14.64
N PHE A 112 19.84 15.54 15.19
CA PHE A 112 18.62 14.73 15.03
C PHE A 112 18.15 14.67 13.57
N VAL A 113 18.28 15.77 12.82
CA VAL A 113 18.05 15.77 11.37
C VAL A 113 19.08 14.89 10.64
N ALA A 114 20.36 14.96 11.03
CA ALA A 114 21.39 14.12 10.43
C ALA A 114 21.14 12.62 10.67
N HIS A 115 20.55 12.25 11.81
CA HIS A 115 20.06 10.89 12.05
C HIS A 115 18.98 10.49 11.04
N GLY A 116 17.90 11.28 10.92
CA GLY A 116 16.80 10.97 10.01
C GLY A 116 17.24 10.86 8.54
N VAL A 117 18.23 11.66 8.12
CA VAL A 117 18.86 11.52 6.80
C VAL A 117 19.63 10.20 6.67
N GLY A 118 20.34 9.79 7.71
CA GLY A 118 21.03 8.49 7.77
C GLY A 118 20.05 7.33 7.65
N ASP A 119 18.94 7.39 8.38
CA ASP A 119 17.89 6.38 8.29
C ASP A 119 17.24 6.33 6.92
N MET A 120 16.98 7.48 6.30
CA MET A 120 16.38 7.57 4.95
C MET A 120 17.18 6.74 3.92
N PHE A 121 18.50 6.90 3.88
CA PHE A 121 19.35 6.14 2.95
C PHE A 121 19.72 4.75 3.49
N GLY A 122 19.96 4.62 4.79
CA GLY A 122 20.32 3.36 5.43
C GLY A 122 19.19 2.32 5.33
N HIS A 123 17.98 2.67 5.75
CA HIS A 123 16.86 1.74 5.77
C HIS A 123 16.38 1.37 4.37
N THR A 124 16.53 2.23 3.37
CA THR A 124 16.30 1.85 1.97
C THR A 124 17.09 0.58 1.61
N MET A 125 18.36 0.48 2.02
CA MET A 125 19.15 -0.75 1.82
C MET A 125 18.76 -1.85 2.81
N VAL A 126 18.59 -1.53 4.09
CA VAL A 126 18.32 -2.55 5.13
C VAL A 126 17.00 -3.28 4.85
N ASN A 127 15.96 -2.58 4.39
CA ASN A 127 14.64 -3.14 4.09
C ASN A 127 14.70 -4.22 3.00
N GLU A 128 15.57 -4.06 1.99
CA GLU A 128 15.80 -5.08 0.95
C GLU A 128 16.26 -6.41 1.55
N TYR A 129 17.10 -6.37 2.59
CA TYR A 129 17.59 -7.57 3.27
C TYR A 129 16.64 -8.07 4.35
N ALA A 130 15.93 -7.18 5.02
CA ALA A 130 15.01 -7.53 6.10
C ALA A 130 13.62 -7.95 5.62
N GLY A 131 13.30 -7.69 4.34
CA GLY A 131 11.99 -7.95 3.73
C GLY A 131 10.95 -6.90 4.08
N GLY A 132 11.34 -5.62 4.14
CA GLY A 132 10.46 -4.48 4.42
C GLY A 132 10.80 -3.72 5.72
N PRO A 133 9.95 -2.75 6.11
CA PRO A 133 10.20 -1.83 7.21
C PRO A 133 10.27 -2.56 8.55
N PHE A 134 11.02 -2.01 9.50
CA PHE A 134 11.15 -2.50 10.87
C PHE A 134 9.80 -2.81 11.51
N VAL A 135 9.52 -4.09 11.70
CA VAL A 135 8.37 -4.64 12.41
C VAL A 135 8.87 -5.68 13.40
N LEU A 136 8.35 -5.61 14.64
CA LEU A 136 8.71 -6.56 15.70
C LEU A 136 8.50 -8.02 15.26
N GLY A 137 9.47 -8.88 15.57
CA GLY A 137 9.48 -10.28 15.17
C GLY A 137 10.76 -10.60 14.39
N ASP A 138 10.63 -11.48 13.39
CA ASP A 138 11.76 -11.91 12.55
C ASP A 138 12.35 -10.74 11.73
N ASN A 139 11.52 -9.82 11.25
CA ASN A 139 11.96 -8.64 10.51
C ASN A 139 12.89 -7.73 11.36
N ALA A 140 12.48 -7.38 12.60
CA ALA A 140 13.33 -6.60 13.51
C ALA A 140 14.69 -7.26 13.79
N ARG A 141 14.74 -8.59 13.89
CA ARG A 141 16.00 -9.34 14.03
C ARG A 141 16.88 -9.16 12.79
N LYS A 142 16.32 -9.29 11.59
CA LYS A 142 17.05 -9.12 10.33
C LYS A 142 17.60 -7.70 10.15
N HIS A 143 16.81 -6.67 10.49
CA HIS A 143 17.27 -5.27 10.54
C HIS A 143 18.53 -5.14 11.40
N LEU A 144 18.44 -5.57 12.66
CA LEU A 144 19.56 -5.49 13.59
C LEU A 144 20.80 -6.25 13.11
N VAL A 145 20.64 -7.41 12.46
CA VAL A 145 21.76 -8.18 11.90
C VAL A 145 22.48 -7.39 10.79
N VAL A 146 21.76 -6.77 9.87
CA VAL A 146 22.35 -5.96 8.78
C VAL A 146 23.01 -4.71 9.35
N GLU A 147 22.29 -3.97 10.20
CA GLU A 147 22.80 -2.77 10.86
C GLU A 147 24.02 -3.05 11.72
N GLY A 148 24.01 -4.16 12.46
CA GLY A 148 25.13 -4.65 13.26
C GLY A 148 26.35 -4.95 12.41
N TRP A 149 26.18 -5.60 11.25
CA TRP A 149 27.27 -5.89 10.32
C TRP A 149 27.89 -4.61 9.73
N VAL A 150 27.06 -3.65 9.30
CA VAL A 150 27.53 -2.35 8.81
C VAL A 150 28.20 -1.54 9.93
N GLY A 151 27.64 -1.58 11.14
CA GLY A 151 28.19 -0.95 12.34
C GLY A 151 29.57 -1.50 12.73
N HIS A 152 29.75 -2.82 12.67
CA HIS A 152 31.02 -3.50 12.91
C HIS A 152 32.09 -3.03 11.91
N ASN A 153 31.72 -2.94 10.63
CA ASN A 153 32.59 -2.53 9.53
C ASN A 153 32.71 -1.01 9.35
N THR A 154 32.10 -0.19 10.22
CA THR A 154 32.28 1.27 10.20
C THR A 154 33.73 1.64 10.54
N PRO A 155 34.39 2.54 9.77
CA PRO A 155 35.72 3.03 10.11
C PRO A 155 35.77 3.66 11.52
N PRO A 156 36.91 3.57 12.25
CA PRO A 156 37.08 4.28 13.51
C PRO A 156 37.19 5.79 13.28
N PHE A 157 36.95 6.60 14.31
CA PHE A 157 37.26 8.02 14.27
C PHE A 157 38.77 8.26 14.18
N ASP A 158 39.19 9.27 13.43
CA ASP A 158 40.58 9.74 13.43
C ASP A 158 40.90 10.49 14.74
N THR A 159 41.23 9.74 15.78
CA THR A 159 41.47 10.28 17.13
C THR A 159 42.58 11.33 17.16
N ALA A 160 43.55 11.29 16.24
CA ALA A 160 44.61 12.30 16.16
C ALA A 160 44.06 13.66 15.74
N LEU A 161 43.16 13.69 14.75
CA LEU A 161 42.47 14.91 14.30
C LEU A 161 41.64 15.53 15.43
N TYR A 162 40.88 14.72 16.18
CA TYR A 162 40.07 15.22 17.31
C TYR A 162 40.93 15.70 18.48
N THR A 163 41.98 14.96 18.83
CA THR A 163 42.90 15.33 19.89
C THR A 163 43.57 16.67 19.60
N SER A 164 43.99 16.91 18.35
CA SER A 164 44.58 18.20 17.93
C SER A 164 43.63 19.40 18.09
N ARG A 165 42.31 19.14 18.18
CA ARG A 165 41.25 20.14 18.34
C ARG A 165 40.72 20.22 19.78
N GLY A 166 41.23 19.39 20.70
CA GLY A 166 40.75 19.32 22.08
C GLY A 166 39.34 18.75 22.23
N ASP A 167 38.91 17.91 21.28
CA ASP A 167 37.59 17.26 21.25
C ASP A 167 37.73 15.74 21.42
N ASP A 168 36.70 15.08 21.98
CA ASP A 168 36.62 13.63 22.12
C ASP A 168 35.46 13.10 21.26
N PRO A 169 35.73 12.34 20.18
CA PRO A 169 34.70 11.91 19.24
C PRO A 169 33.67 10.95 19.86
N TYR A 170 33.97 10.33 21.00
CA TYR A 170 33.05 9.44 21.72
C TYR A 170 32.24 10.18 22.79
N ARG A 171 32.48 11.47 23.01
CA ARG A 171 31.73 12.25 23.99
C ARG A 171 30.39 12.74 23.43
N ILE A 172 29.32 12.41 24.13
CA ILE A 172 27.98 13.02 23.98
C ILE A 172 27.58 13.80 25.23
N ASP A 173 26.81 14.88 25.08
CA ASP A 173 26.30 15.69 26.21
C ASP A 173 24.90 16.23 25.90
N THR A 174 24.07 16.31 26.94
CA THR A 174 22.70 16.82 26.88
C THR A 174 22.36 17.74 28.05
N GLN A 175 23.31 18.03 28.96
CA GLN A 175 23.00 18.71 30.21
C GLN A 175 22.23 20.02 30.01
N ALA A 176 22.67 20.87 29.07
CA ALA A 176 22.02 22.14 28.74
C ALA A 176 20.70 21.97 27.96
N VAL A 177 20.47 20.82 27.32
CA VAL A 177 19.27 20.54 26.50
C VAL A 177 18.31 19.53 27.13
N ASN A 178 18.56 19.06 28.36
CA ASN A 178 17.66 18.14 29.05
C ASN A 178 16.26 18.73 29.24
N GLY A 179 16.19 20.04 29.53
CA GLY A 179 14.92 20.77 29.57
C GLY A 179 14.23 20.78 28.21
N PHE A 180 14.99 21.01 27.14
CA PHE A 180 14.48 20.97 25.76
C PHE A 180 13.95 19.59 25.39
N ILE A 181 14.71 18.51 25.61
CA ILE A 181 14.28 17.11 25.37
C ILE A 181 13.00 16.80 26.18
N TYR A 182 12.95 17.21 27.44
CA TYR A 182 11.75 17.04 28.27
C TYR A 182 10.54 17.75 27.67
N GLU A 183 10.67 19.03 27.29
CA GLU A 183 9.55 19.81 26.78
C GLU A 183 9.08 19.31 25.40
N GLN A 184 10.00 18.90 24.52
CA GLN A 184 9.64 18.48 23.16
C GLN A 184 9.09 17.05 23.09
N PHE A 185 9.65 16.09 23.83
CA PHE A 185 9.26 14.67 23.72
C PHE A 185 8.39 14.15 24.86
N ILE A 186 8.62 14.62 26.09
CA ILE A 186 8.11 13.95 27.30
C ILE A 186 6.93 14.70 27.91
N ASN A 187 6.94 16.03 27.88
CA ASN A 187 5.99 16.86 28.60
C ASN A 187 4.65 17.00 27.85
N ALA A 188 4.02 15.90 27.50
CA ALA A 188 2.69 15.90 26.89
C ALA A 188 1.62 16.38 27.90
N ARG A 189 0.86 17.42 27.55
CA ARG A 189 -0.18 18.04 28.37
C ARG A 189 -1.46 18.24 27.57
N ARG A 190 -2.60 18.02 28.23
CA ARG A 190 -3.93 18.34 27.70
C ARG A 190 -4.85 18.97 28.75
N SER A 191 -5.86 19.69 28.28
CA SER A 191 -7.04 20.04 29.08
C SER A 191 -7.90 18.80 29.36
N ARG A 192 -8.78 18.90 30.36
CA ARG A 192 -9.66 17.81 30.79
C ARG A 192 -10.65 17.35 29.71
N ASP A 193 -11.20 18.30 28.97
CA ASP A 193 -12.10 18.06 27.83
C ASP A 193 -11.36 17.67 26.54
N GLY A 194 -10.02 17.67 26.55
CA GLY A 194 -9.18 17.37 25.40
C GLY A 194 -9.14 18.48 24.33
N SER A 195 -9.76 19.64 24.57
CA SER A 195 -9.82 20.74 23.59
C SER A 195 -8.47 21.46 23.39
N GLN A 196 -7.62 21.50 24.42
CA GLN A 196 -6.28 22.05 24.36
C GLN A 196 -5.26 20.94 24.57
N LYS A 197 -4.31 20.83 23.65
CA LYS A 197 -3.21 19.86 23.68
C LYS A 197 -1.94 20.58 23.23
N ASN A 198 -0.83 20.39 23.93
CA ASN A 198 0.46 20.84 23.41
C ASN A 198 0.98 19.87 22.33
N VAL A 199 2.00 20.28 21.57
CA VAL A 199 2.54 19.51 20.44
C VAL A 199 2.97 18.10 20.87
N ALA A 200 3.69 17.97 21.99
CA ALA A 200 4.08 16.68 22.53
C ALA A 200 2.88 15.73 22.78
N TRP A 201 1.74 16.23 23.29
CA TRP A 201 0.54 15.40 23.44
C TRP A 201 -0.06 15.01 22.09
N GLN A 202 -0.11 15.93 21.15
CA GLN A 202 -0.66 15.67 19.82
C GLN A 202 0.13 14.58 19.09
N LEU A 203 1.46 14.64 19.13
CA LEU A 203 2.33 13.63 18.51
C LEU A 203 2.31 12.28 19.23
N MET A 204 2.07 12.27 20.55
CA MET A 204 1.97 11.02 21.33
C MET A 204 0.56 10.42 21.37
N GLU A 205 -0.45 11.07 20.79
CA GLU A 205 -1.85 10.69 21.00
C GLU A 205 -2.12 9.23 20.59
N THR A 206 -1.57 8.83 19.44
CA THR A 206 -1.66 7.50 18.83
C THR A 206 -0.57 6.53 19.29
N ALA A 207 0.39 6.99 20.10
CA ALA A 207 1.53 6.20 20.54
C ALA A 207 1.10 5.04 21.46
N PRO A 208 1.70 3.84 21.33
CA PRO A 208 1.46 2.72 22.23
C PRO A 208 1.65 3.09 23.70
N ASN A 209 0.78 2.61 24.58
CA ASN A 209 0.88 2.86 26.02
C ASN A 209 1.90 1.91 26.70
N THR A 210 3.11 1.85 26.16
CA THR A 210 4.19 0.93 26.58
C THR A 210 5.46 1.67 26.96
N THR A 211 5.67 2.91 26.50
CA THR A 211 6.84 3.71 26.84
C THR A 211 6.72 4.31 28.25
N LEU A 212 7.86 4.49 28.93
CA LEU A 212 7.88 5.12 30.25
C LEU A 212 7.32 6.56 30.21
N PRO A 213 7.74 7.45 29.29
CA PRO A 213 7.11 8.76 29.11
C PRO A 213 5.60 8.69 28.83
N GLY A 214 5.16 7.76 27.97
CA GLY A 214 3.75 7.61 27.61
C GLY A 214 2.86 7.21 28.79
N ILE A 215 3.26 6.18 29.52
CA ILE A 215 2.51 5.65 30.66
C ILE A 215 2.37 6.71 31.76
N PHE A 216 3.47 7.34 32.15
CA PHE A 216 3.43 8.29 33.26
C PHE A 216 2.82 9.64 32.88
N THR A 217 2.91 10.06 31.62
CA THR A 217 2.22 11.27 31.17
C THR A 217 0.69 11.09 31.12
N ARG A 218 0.20 9.94 30.65
CA ARG A 218 -1.23 9.61 30.71
C ARG A 218 -1.71 9.44 32.15
N THR A 219 -0.87 8.88 33.03
CA THR A 219 -1.16 8.76 34.47
C THR A 219 -1.27 10.14 35.13
N ARG A 220 -0.30 11.03 34.88
CA ARG A 220 -0.33 12.43 35.33
C ARG A 220 -1.62 13.14 34.89
N ALA A 221 -2.00 13.01 33.62
CA ALA A 221 -3.24 13.61 33.11
C ALA A 221 -4.49 13.11 33.86
N ARG A 222 -4.59 11.79 34.13
CA ARG A 222 -5.70 11.22 34.89
C ARG A 222 -5.75 11.72 36.34
N LEU A 223 -4.59 11.88 36.99
CA LEU A 223 -4.51 12.41 38.36
C LEU A 223 -4.95 13.89 38.40
N LEU A 224 -4.54 14.69 37.42
CA LEU A 224 -4.97 16.07 37.27
C LEU A 224 -6.48 16.17 37.01
N ASP A 225 -7.04 15.33 36.12
CA ASP A 225 -8.48 15.29 35.86
C ASP A 225 -9.27 14.97 37.15
N ALA A 226 -8.77 14.03 37.97
CA ALA A 226 -9.39 13.65 39.24
C ALA A 226 -9.32 14.77 40.30
N GLN A 227 -8.23 15.54 40.32
CA GLN A 227 -8.12 16.73 41.16
C GLN A 227 -9.12 17.80 40.76
N GLU A 228 -9.20 18.10 39.47
CA GLU A 228 -10.13 19.10 38.93
C GLU A 228 -11.59 18.69 39.16
N GLU A 229 -11.93 17.41 38.97
CA GLU A 229 -13.27 16.89 39.26
C GLU A 229 -13.64 17.07 40.73
N HIS A 230 -12.72 16.77 41.64
CA HIS A 230 -12.94 16.95 43.08
C HIS A 230 -13.26 18.40 43.44
N PHE A 231 -12.42 19.35 43.00
CA PHE A 231 -12.62 20.77 43.31
C PHE A 231 -13.86 21.34 42.62
N SER A 232 -14.15 20.94 41.39
CA SER A 232 -15.37 21.34 40.65
C SER A 232 -16.63 20.86 41.37
N LYS A 233 -16.67 19.60 41.81
CA LYS A 233 -17.79 19.03 42.55
C LYS A 233 -17.98 19.68 43.92
N LEU A 234 -16.88 19.99 44.60
CA LEU A 234 -16.91 20.72 45.88
C LEU A 234 -17.51 22.13 45.71
N THR A 235 -17.09 22.85 44.67
CA THR A 235 -17.63 24.18 44.34
C THR A 235 -19.11 24.11 44.02
N TRP A 236 -19.52 23.18 43.15
CA TRP A 236 -20.93 22.96 42.81
C TRP A 236 -21.79 22.64 44.03
N LEU A 237 -21.34 21.77 44.94
CA LEU A 237 -22.08 21.46 46.17
C LEU A 237 -22.20 22.68 47.09
N LYS A 238 -21.13 23.48 47.21
CA LYS A 238 -21.16 24.72 48.02
C LYS A 238 -22.19 25.70 47.47
N GLU A 239 -22.26 25.88 46.15
CA GLU A 239 -23.24 26.74 45.48
C GLU A 239 -24.67 26.21 45.62
N ARG A 240 -24.87 24.90 45.39
CA ARG A 240 -26.18 24.26 45.57
C ARG A 240 -26.66 24.40 47.01
N ARG A 241 -25.79 24.18 48.00
CA ARG A 241 -26.11 24.39 49.41
C ARG A 241 -26.51 25.83 49.68
N ARG A 242 -25.78 26.83 49.16
CA ARG A 242 -26.16 28.26 49.31
C ARG A 242 -27.57 28.53 48.77
N LYS A 243 -27.96 27.90 47.65
CA LYS A 243 -29.31 28.02 47.09
C LYS A 243 -30.38 27.40 47.99
N GLU A 244 -30.16 26.16 48.48
CA GLU A 244 -31.12 25.49 49.37
C GLU A 244 -31.26 26.20 50.73
N VAL A 245 -30.17 26.78 51.28
CA VAL A 245 -30.22 27.60 52.51
C VAL A 245 -31.07 28.86 52.31
N ARG A 246 -30.96 29.54 51.16
CA ARG A 246 -31.82 30.69 50.85
C ARG A 246 -33.31 30.31 50.79
N GLN A 247 -33.62 29.18 50.16
CA GLN A 247 -35.00 28.66 50.09
C GLN A 247 -35.54 28.23 51.46
N CYS A 248 -34.68 27.64 52.31
CA CYS A 248 -35.01 27.32 53.70
C CYS A 248 -35.38 28.58 54.50
N GLY A 249 -34.59 29.67 54.37
CA GLY A 249 -34.89 30.96 55.01
C GLY A 249 -36.16 31.66 54.50
N GLN A 250 -36.69 31.24 53.36
CA GLN A 250 -37.97 31.69 52.79
C GLN A 250 -39.16 30.78 53.18
N GLY A 251 -38.98 29.83 54.10
CA GLY A 251 -40.05 28.98 54.63
C GLY A 251 -40.19 27.60 53.99
N ASN A 252 -39.31 27.21 53.04
CA ASN A 252 -39.35 25.87 52.45
C ASN A 252 -38.63 24.83 53.34
N VAL A 253 -39.38 24.12 54.17
CA VAL A 253 -38.86 23.14 55.15
C VAL A 253 -38.10 21.97 54.49
N PHE A 254 -38.51 21.52 53.30
CA PHE A 254 -37.79 20.46 52.56
C PHE A 254 -36.40 20.92 52.08
N ALA A 255 -36.23 22.22 51.78
CA ALA A 255 -34.93 22.79 51.42
C ALA A 255 -33.94 22.79 52.60
N CYS A 256 -34.42 22.93 53.84
CA CYS A 256 -33.59 22.84 55.05
C CYS A 256 -32.96 21.44 55.20
N GLY A 257 -33.75 20.38 54.97
CA GLY A 257 -33.26 19.00 54.99
C GLY A 257 -32.20 18.72 53.91
N ARG A 258 -32.43 19.19 52.68
CA ARG A 258 -31.43 19.09 51.59
C ARG A 258 -30.16 19.89 51.88
N ALA A 259 -30.26 21.07 52.48
CA ALA A 259 -29.09 21.88 52.86
C ALA A 259 -28.20 21.18 53.90
N LEU A 260 -28.79 20.43 54.85
CA LEU A 260 -28.06 19.64 55.85
C LEU A 260 -27.37 18.42 55.22
N ASP A 261 -28.04 17.70 54.31
CA ASP A 261 -27.42 16.60 53.56
C ASP A 261 -26.21 17.08 52.74
N LEU A 262 -26.38 18.19 52.00
CA LEU A 262 -25.29 18.80 51.24
C LEU A 262 -24.12 19.24 52.15
N ALA A 263 -24.39 19.75 53.35
CA ALA A 263 -23.35 20.11 54.33
C ALA A 263 -22.52 18.90 54.78
N ARG A 264 -23.16 17.75 55.04
CA ARG A 264 -22.47 16.49 55.39
C ARG A 264 -21.61 15.98 54.25
N ARG A 265 -22.11 16.06 53.00
CA ARG A 265 -21.34 15.68 51.80
C ARG A 265 -20.12 16.59 51.59
N ILE A 266 -20.27 17.90 51.79
CA ILE A 266 -19.17 18.88 51.72
C ILE A 266 -18.12 18.55 52.78
N LEU A 267 -18.52 18.32 54.04
CA LEU A 267 -17.59 17.99 55.12
C LEU A 267 -16.80 16.70 54.81
N LYS A 268 -17.49 15.65 54.35
CA LYS A 268 -16.84 14.37 53.96
C LYS A 268 -15.81 14.55 52.84
N MET A 269 -16.07 15.41 51.87
CA MET A 269 -15.09 15.71 50.81
C MET A 269 -13.95 16.60 51.31
N GLN A 270 -14.21 17.56 52.20
CA GLN A 270 -13.17 18.42 52.78
C GLN A 270 -12.23 17.70 53.75
N THR A 271 -12.67 16.58 54.34
CA THR A 271 -11.86 15.77 55.28
C THR A 271 -11.27 14.54 54.59
N LEU A 272 -12.09 13.50 54.34
CA LEU A 272 -11.62 12.24 53.76
C LEU A 272 -11.22 12.38 52.28
N GLY A 273 -11.93 13.21 51.52
CA GLY A 273 -11.59 13.48 50.13
C GLY A 273 -10.27 14.24 49.98
N ARG A 274 -9.98 15.18 50.90
CA ARG A 274 -8.78 16.02 50.86
C ARG A 274 -7.49 15.21 51.06
N ILE A 275 -7.48 14.23 51.95
CA ILE A 275 -6.30 13.34 52.15
C ILE A 275 -5.92 12.63 50.84
N ARG A 276 -6.93 12.17 50.09
CA ARG A 276 -6.71 11.53 48.77
C ARG A 276 -6.17 12.51 47.74
N ILE A 277 -6.61 13.76 47.76
CA ILE A 277 -6.15 14.81 46.84
C ILE A 277 -4.71 15.25 47.17
N GLU A 278 -4.36 15.42 48.44
CA GLU A 278 -2.99 15.75 48.87
C GLU A 278 -2.00 14.67 48.44
N TYR A 279 -2.39 13.39 48.57
CA TYR A 279 -1.60 12.28 48.02
C TYR A 279 -1.49 12.35 46.48
N ASN A 280 -2.59 12.60 45.77
CA ASN A 280 -2.55 12.77 44.31
C ASN A 280 -1.63 13.95 43.89
N GLU A 281 -1.61 15.05 44.63
CA GLU A 281 -0.74 16.20 44.38
C GLU A 281 0.75 15.86 44.58
N ALA A 282 1.08 15.11 45.63
CA ALA A 282 2.43 14.60 45.83
C ALA A 282 2.84 13.67 44.67
N TRP A 283 1.95 12.73 44.30
CA TRP A 283 2.20 11.80 43.21
C TRP A 283 2.43 12.50 41.87
N VAL A 284 1.62 13.52 41.53
CA VAL A 284 1.86 14.31 40.31
C VAL A 284 3.24 14.96 40.32
N LYS A 285 3.70 15.48 41.47
CA LYS A 285 5.06 16.05 41.59
C LYS A 285 6.15 15.00 41.39
N ASP A 286 5.94 13.77 41.86
CA ASP A 286 6.92 12.70 41.70
C ASP A 286 7.00 12.22 40.25
N ILE A 287 5.85 12.14 39.56
CA ILE A 287 5.82 11.93 38.11
C ILE A 287 6.58 13.04 37.38
N ASP A 288 6.30 14.32 37.68
CA ASP A 288 6.97 15.44 37.04
C ASP A 288 8.48 15.44 37.29
N ARG A 289 8.91 15.13 38.51
CA ARG A 289 10.34 15.03 38.87
C ARG A 289 11.05 13.93 38.11
N GLY A 290 10.44 12.73 38.06
CA GLY A 290 11.03 11.59 37.37
C GLY A 290 11.09 11.79 35.86
N LEU A 291 9.99 12.26 35.25
CA LEU A 291 9.98 12.57 33.82
C LEU A 291 11.01 13.65 33.43
N ARG A 292 11.29 14.63 34.29
CA ARG A 292 12.35 15.63 34.08
C ARG A 292 13.76 15.06 34.22
N ALA A 293 13.95 14.02 35.01
CA ALA A 293 15.24 13.34 35.16
C ALA A 293 15.53 12.35 34.01
N TRP A 294 14.50 11.92 33.27
CA TRP A 294 14.62 10.91 32.23
C TRP A 294 15.64 11.23 31.12
N PRO A 295 15.67 12.45 30.52
CA PRO A 295 16.65 12.77 29.47
C PRO A 295 18.12 12.59 29.88
N ALA A 296 18.44 12.93 31.13
CA ALA A 296 19.78 12.76 31.68
C ALA A 296 20.13 11.28 31.84
N THR A 297 19.18 10.47 32.33
CA THR A 297 19.33 9.00 32.43
C THR A 297 19.55 8.39 31.06
N SER A 298 18.73 8.73 30.07
CA SER A 298 18.85 8.22 28.70
C SER A 298 20.20 8.56 28.08
N THR A 299 20.76 9.72 28.40
CA THR A 299 22.12 10.08 27.97
C THR A 299 23.19 9.19 28.57
N GLN A 300 23.09 8.82 29.85
CA GLN A 300 24.04 7.89 30.47
C GLN A 300 23.90 6.47 29.89
N VAL A 301 22.68 6.05 29.62
CA VAL A 301 22.41 4.76 28.94
C VAL A 301 22.98 4.77 27.53
N ALA A 302 22.73 5.83 26.75
CA ALA A 302 23.25 5.98 25.39
C ALA A 302 24.78 6.02 25.34
N ARG A 303 25.44 6.66 26.32
CA ARG A 303 26.90 6.58 26.48
C ARG A 303 27.37 5.14 26.64
N ALA A 304 26.74 4.41 27.57
CA ALA A 304 27.10 3.04 27.88
C ALA A 304 26.80 2.05 26.74
N LEU A 305 25.82 2.32 25.87
CA LEU A 305 25.46 1.42 24.78
C LEU A 305 26.16 1.78 23.45
N PHE A 306 26.18 3.06 23.07
CA PHE A 306 26.53 3.45 21.68
C PHE A 306 27.84 4.22 21.55
N MET A 307 28.32 4.85 22.63
CA MET A 307 29.42 5.81 22.57
C MET A 307 30.60 5.43 23.47
N ASN A 308 30.96 4.15 23.51
CA ASN A 308 32.18 3.69 24.19
C ASN A 308 33.41 3.75 23.26
N PRO A 309 34.58 4.17 23.76
CA PRO A 309 35.82 4.22 22.97
C PRO A 309 36.28 2.86 22.41
N ASP A 310 35.97 1.76 23.10
CA ASP A 310 36.26 0.39 22.65
C ASP A 310 35.27 -0.13 21.60
N ARG A 311 34.23 0.66 21.28
CA ARG A 311 33.15 0.34 20.34
C ARG A 311 32.34 -0.89 20.74
N GLN A 312 32.35 -1.26 22.02
CA GLN A 312 31.56 -2.35 22.57
C GLN A 312 30.46 -1.82 23.48
N MET A 313 29.35 -2.54 23.59
CA MET A 313 28.27 -2.16 24.51
C MET A 313 28.62 -2.51 25.95
N ASN A 314 28.54 -1.54 26.86
CA ASN A 314 28.65 -1.75 28.30
C ASN A 314 27.26 -1.88 28.94
N THR A 315 26.70 -3.07 28.83
CA THR A 315 25.35 -3.37 29.31
C THR A 315 25.22 -3.27 30.83
N ASP A 316 26.29 -3.53 31.58
CA ASP A 316 26.26 -3.53 33.04
C ASP A 316 26.17 -2.09 33.57
N LEU A 317 26.92 -1.18 32.95
CA LEU A 317 26.82 0.25 33.24
C LEU A 317 25.45 0.81 32.86
N ALA A 318 24.91 0.42 31.70
CA ALA A 318 23.54 0.79 31.30
C ALA A 318 22.48 0.29 32.31
N LYS A 319 22.58 -0.97 32.75
CA LYS A 319 21.71 -1.53 33.81
C LYS A 319 21.85 -0.73 35.11
N GLN A 320 23.07 -0.39 35.51
CA GLN A 320 23.31 0.40 36.73
C GLN A 320 22.61 1.77 36.68
N HIS A 321 22.72 2.50 35.57
CA HIS A 321 22.05 3.80 35.41
C HIS A 321 20.52 3.70 35.49
N LEU A 322 19.93 2.68 34.84
CA LEU A 322 18.49 2.45 34.86
C LEU A 322 17.99 1.99 36.24
N THR A 323 18.75 1.15 36.93
CA THR A 323 18.46 0.74 38.31
C THR A 323 18.47 1.95 39.25
N ASN A 324 19.46 2.83 39.15
CA ASN A 324 19.51 4.07 39.93
C ASN A 324 18.30 4.97 39.65
N TYR A 325 17.88 5.11 38.40
CA TYR A 325 16.67 5.86 38.06
C TYR A 325 15.41 5.20 38.60
N ALA A 326 15.30 3.88 38.52
CA ALA A 326 14.15 3.13 39.02
C ALA A 326 13.96 3.35 40.53
N PHE A 327 15.04 3.29 41.30
CA PHE A 327 15.03 3.54 42.75
C PHE A 327 14.76 5.01 43.10
N ASN A 328 15.42 5.95 42.44
CA ASN A 328 15.33 7.37 42.82
C ASN A 328 14.05 8.05 42.30
N HIS A 329 13.41 7.50 41.27
CA HIS A 329 12.30 8.15 40.57
C HIS A 329 11.16 7.18 40.28
N ALA A 330 11.37 6.17 39.42
CA ALA A 330 10.26 5.41 38.81
C ALA A 330 9.35 4.71 39.83
N CYS A 331 9.89 4.26 40.97
CA CYS A 331 9.11 3.68 42.05
C CYS A 331 8.07 4.66 42.63
N SER A 332 8.48 5.88 42.99
CA SER A 332 7.56 6.93 43.48
C SER A 332 6.56 7.36 42.41
N MET A 333 7.00 7.42 41.14
CA MET A 333 6.13 7.70 39.99
C MET A 333 5.02 6.65 39.83
N ALA A 334 5.22 5.42 40.30
CA ALA A 334 4.20 4.36 40.31
C ALA A 334 3.20 4.47 41.48
N GLY A 335 3.33 5.49 42.33
CA GLY A 335 2.45 5.74 43.48
C GLY A 335 2.92 5.06 44.78
N ALA A 336 4.10 4.45 44.79
CA ALA A 336 4.66 3.94 46.03
C ALA A 336 5.05 5.11 46.96
N PRO A 337 4.76 5.04 48.28
CA PRO A 337 5.34 5.98 49.24
C PRO A 337 6.88 5.95 49.17
N ASP A 338 7.53 7.11 49.25
CA ASP A 338 9.00 7.23 49.11
C ASP A 338 9.77 6.27 50.03
N ALA A 339 9.32 6.11 51.28
CA ALA A 339 9.94 5.21 52.27
C ALA A 339 9.81 3.71 51.92
N SER A 340 8.86 3.34 51.04
CA SER A 340 8.69 1.98 50.55
C SER A 340 9.54 1.67 49.33
N CYS A 341 10.13 2.67 48.66
CA CYS A 341 11.00 2.45 47.50
C CYS A 341 12.36 1.84 47.88
N THR A 342 12.71 1.84 49.17
CA THR A 342 13.87 1.15 49.74
C THR A 342 13.60 -0.32 50.14
N VAL A 343 12.34 -0.78 50.11
CA VAL A 343 11.95 -2.14 50.54
C VAL A 343 11.12 -2.81 49.45
N LEU A 344 11.53 -3.99 48.99
CA LEU A 344 10.91 -4.81 47.93
C LEU A 344 9.44 -5.27 48.18
N SER A 345 8.70 -4.66 49.11
CA SER A 345 7.29 -4.96 49.39
C SER A 345 6.36 -3.85 48.85
N ILE A 346 6.13 -3.85 47.54
CA ILE A 346 5.11 -2.98 46.95
C ILE A 346 3.73 -3.35 47.53
N VAL A 347 3.08 -2.38 48.17
CA VAL A 347 1.73 -2.52 48.72
C VAL A 347 0.73 -2.62 47.55
N ARG A 348 0.13 -3.82 47.38
CA ARG A 348 -0.94 -4.14 46.42
C ARG A 348 -2.18 -3.21 46.48
N ALA A 349 -2.31 -2.36 47.49
CA ALA A 349 -3.48 -1.53 47.72
C ALA A 349 -3.59 -0.30 46.80
N VAL A 350 -2.48 0.23 46.24
CA VAL A 350 -2.52 1.41 45.33
C VAL A 350 -2.66 0.97 43.86
N LEU A 351 -2.15 -0.21 43.51
CA LEU A 351 -2.06 -0.71 42.13
C LEU A 351 -3.41 -1.06 41.49
N ASN A 352 -4.43 -1.43 42.27
CA ASN A 352 -5.74 -1.80 41.72
C ASN A 352 -6.61 -0.61 41.26
N ILE A 353 -6.17 0.63 41.51
CA ILE A 353 -6.94 1.84 41.17
C ILE A 353 -6.49 2.43 39.82
N ILE A 354 -5.27 2.13 39.35
CA ILE A 354 -4.65 2.80 38.19
C ILE A 354 -4.07 1.76 37.23
N ALA A 355 -4.43 1.89 35.95
CA ALA A 355 -4.01 1.03 34.86
C ALA A 355 -2.55 1.26 34.42
N ILE A 356 -1.59 1.03 35.33
CA ILE A 356 -0.17 0.86 34.98
C ILE A 356 0.01 -0.59 34.50
N PRO A 357 0.65 -0.83 33.34
CA PRO A 357 0.92 -2.18 32.86
C PRO A 357 1.70 -3.03 33.88
N PHE A 358 1.21 -4.24 34.14
CA PHE A 358 1.79 -5.15 35.14
C PHE A 358 3.22 -5.60 34.78
N ASP A 359 3.52 -5.70 33.48
CA ASP A 359 4.84 -6.05 32.96
C ASP A 359 5.88 -4.94 33.22
N LEU A 360 5.53 -3.66 33.05
CA LEU A 360 6.40 -2.55 33.42
C LEU A 360 6.70 -2.53 34.93
N LEU A 361 5.69 -2.76 35.77
CA LEU A 361 5.87 -2.84 37.23
C LEU A 361 6.80 -3.98 37.65
N SER A 362 6.76 -5.09 36.93
CA SER A 362 7.66 -6.22 37.15
C SER A 362 9.07 -5.88 36.66
N ALA A 363 9.20 -5.23 35.51
CA ALA A 363 10.49 -4.80 34.97
C ALA A 363 11.22 -3.78 35.88
N LEU A 364 10.48 -2.86 36.50
CA LEU A 364 11.04 -1.90 37.48
C LEU A 364 11.69 -2.59 38.69
N LYS A 365 11.34 -3.84 39.00
CA LYS A 365 11.89 -4.58 40.14
C LYS A 365 13.19 -5.31 39.82
N GLU A 366 13.31 -5.85 38.62
CA GLU A 366 14.36 -6.83 38.32
C GLU A 366 15.17 -6.52 37.06
N GLU A 367 14.59 -5.98 35.98
CA GLU A 367 15.35 -5.80 34.73
C GLU A 367 14.78 -4.76 33.73
N LEU A 368 14.82 -3.47 34.09
CA LEU A 368 14.31 -2.38 33.24
C LEU A 368 14.99 -2.29 31.86
N LEU A 369 16.31 -2.55 31.77
CA LEU A 369 17.02 -2.52 30.47
C LEU A 369 16.47 -3.58 29.50
N ASN A 370 16.29 -4.82 29.97
CA ASN A 370 15.75 -5.90 29.14
C ASN A 370 14.32 -5.60 28.70
N TYR A 371 13.51 -4.98 29.57
CA TYR A 371 12.17 -4.54 29.17
C TYR A 371 12.22 -3.52 28.02
N LEU A 372 13.04 -2.47 28.15
CA LEU A 372 13.15 -1.42 27.13
C LEU A 372 13.60 -2.02 25.79
N VAL A 373 14.66 -2.82 25.81
CA VAL A 373 15.23 -3.44 24.60
C VAL A 373 14.27 -4.44 23.98
N LYS A 374 13.70 -5.36 24.77
CA LYS A 374 12.77 -6.38 24.26
C LYS A 374 11.49 -5.77 23.70
N LYS A 375 10.97 -4.71 24.30
CA LYS A 375 9.78 -4.02 23.77
C LYS A 375 10.12 -3.17 22.54
N ALA A 376 11.37 -2.70 22.42
CA ALA A 376 11.81 -1.88 21.30
C ALA A 376 12.10 -2.74 20.06
N THR A 377 12.68 -3.93 20.23
CA THR A 377 13.18 -4.72 19.08
C THR A 377 12.74 -6.17 19.05
N GLY A 378 12.04 -6.66 20.06
CA GLY A 378 11.65 -8.07 20.17
C GLY A 378 12.74 -9.01 20.69
N ASN A 379 13.98 -8.52 20.87
CA ASN A 379 15.15 -9.32 21.25
C ASN A 379 15.66 -8.90 22.63
N ASP A 380 16.41 -9.77 23.31
CA ASP A 380 17.01 -9.45 24.61
C ASP A 380 18.47 -8.97 24.48
N ILE A 381 19.04 -8.56 25.61
CA ILE A 381 20.41 -8.03 25.66
C ILE A 381 21.49 -9.04 25.21
N PRO A 382 21.44 -10.33 25.61
CA PRO A 382 22.34 -11.34 25.06
C PRO A 382 22.33 -11.39 23.54
N GLU A 383 21.15 -11.39 22.93
CA GLU A 383 21.02 -11.42 21.46
C GLU A 383 21.59 -10.15 20.81
N TRP A 384 21.34 -8.96 21.38
CA TRP A 384 21.97 -7.73 20.93
C TRP A 384 23.50 -7.80 20.95
N LYS A 385 24.10 -8.37 22.00
CA LYS A 385 25.57 -8.53 22.07
C LYS A 385 26.09 -9.40 20.92
N GLU A 386 25.40 -10.48 20.59
CA GLU A 386 25.79 -11.34 19.47
C GLU A 386 25.70 -10.61 18.13
N ILE A 387 24.61 -9.87 17.90
CA ILE A 387 24.37 -9.10 16.67
C ILE A 387 25.42 -8.00 16.48
N PHE A 388 25.72 -7.20 17.50
CA PHE A 388 26.69 -6.10 17.38
C PHE A 388 28.16 -6.57 17.44
N GLN A 389 28.40 -7.84 17.79
CA GLN A 389 29.69 -8.52 17.69
C GLN A 389 29.76 -9.48 16.49
N ALA A 390 28.79 -9.39 15.56
CA ALA A 390 28.52 -10.43 14.57
C ALA A 390 29.72 -10.78 13.69
N GLN A 391 29.89 -12.09 13.50
CA GLN A 391 30.75 -12.69 12.49
C GLN A 391 29.93 -12.92 11.21
N ALA A 392 30.60 -13.07 10.07
CA ALA A 392 29.94 -13.33 8.78
C ALA A 392 28.98 -14.56 8.84
N THR A 393 29.33 -15.56 9.64
CA THR A 393 28.49 -16.75 9.90
C THR A 393 27.15 -16.43 10.54
N HIS A 394 27.09 -15.43 11.43
CA HIS A 394 25.84 -14.99 12.06
C HIS A 394 24.93 -14.28 11.06
N VAL A 395 25.51 -13.45 10.19
CA VAL A 395 24.78 -12.78 9.09
C VAL A 395 24.16 -13.84 8.16
N ASP A 396 24.96 -14.81 7.71
CA ASP A 396 24.50 -15.82 6.75
C ASP A 396 23.50 -16.82 7.36
N LEU A 397 23.55 -17.04 8.68
CA LEU A 397 22.58 -17.87 9.39
C LEU A 397 21.19 -17.22 9.43
N HIS A 398 21.13 -15.91 9.72
CA HIS A 398 19.87 -15.18 9.87
C HIS A 398 19.34 -14.60 8.55
N LEU A 399 20.19 -14.54 7.52
CA LEU A 399 19.83 -14.12 6.16
C LEU A 399 20.30 -15.17 5.14
N PRO A 400 19.73 -16.40 5.16
CA PRO A 400 20.15 -17.48 4.29
C PRO A 400 19.78 -17.21 2.83
N ARG A 401 20.61 -17.69 1.90
CA ARG A 401 20.37 -17.61 0.45
C ARG A 401 20.32 -18.99 -0.21
N PRO A 402 19.67 -19.11 -1.38
CA PRO A 402 19.65 -20.35 -2.14
C PRO A 402 21.06 -20.86 -2.47
N SER A 403 21.21 -22.19 -2.47
CA SER A 403 22.46 -22.84 -2.83
C SER A 403 22.94 -22.41 -4.23
N GLY A 404 24.21 -22.04 -4.35
CA GLY A 404 24.81 -21.56 -5.60
C GLY A 404 24.86 -20.04 -5.78
N THR A 405 24.30 -19.26 -4.84
CA THR A 405 24.43 -17.80 -4.82
C THR A 405 25.49 -17.34 -3.80
N PRO A 406 26.14 -16.16 -3.99
CA PRO A 406 27.01 -15.59 -2.97
C PRO A 406 26.27 -15.41 -1.64
N SER A 407 26.94 -15.69 -0.53
CA SER A 407 26.36 -15.49 0.81
C SER A 407 26.02 -14.01 1.05
N THR A 408 25.07 -13.75 1.95
CA THR A 408 24.62 -12.39 2.24
C THR A 408 25.78 -11.54 2.79
N SER A 409 26.62 -12.11 3.65
CA SER A 409 27.81 -11.45 4.16
C SER A 409 28.81 -11.09 3.05
N SER A 410 29.01 -11.98 2.07
CA SER A 410 29.90 -11.75 0.92
C SER A 410 29.39 -10.61 0.03
N GLU A 411 28.09 -10.58 -0.24
CA GLU A 411 27.49 -9.50 -1.03
C GLU A 411 27.58 -8.15 -0.31
N LEU A 412 27.25 -8.10 0.99
CA LEU A 412 27.37 -6.89 1.80
C LEU A 412 28.82 -6.37 1.83
N ASN A 413 29.81 -7.26 1.89
CA ASN A 413 31.22 -6.88 1.82
C ASN A 413 31.58 -6.25 0.47
N GLY A 414 31.01 -6.77 -0.62
CA GLY A 414 31.14 -6.21 -1.96
C GLY A 414 30.58 -4.80 -2.06
N LEU A 415 29.34 -4.60 -1.58
CA LEU A 415 28.68 -3.29 -1.55
C LEU A 415 29.43 -2.25 -0.71
N MET A 416 29.95 -2.68 0.44
CA MET A 416 30.70 -1.81 1.36
C MET A 416 32.13 -1.48 0.88
N HIS A 417 32.62 -2.14 -0.18
CA HIS A 417 33.98 -1.98 -0.67
C HIS A 417 35.04 -2.12 0.44
N LEU A 418 34.93 -3.18 1.26
CA LEU A 418 35.74 -3.31 2.47
C LEU A 418 37.25 -3.30 2.17
N THR A 419 37.95 -2.34 2.78
CA THR A 419 39.43 -2.27 2.80
C THR A 419 39.89 -2.50 4.24
N SER A 420 40.71 -3.52 4.47
CA SER A 420 41.15 -3.91 5.82
C SER A 420 39.97 -4.15 6.80
N GLY A 421 38.84 -4.63 6.30
CA GLY A 421 37.64 -4.91 7.10
C GLY A 421 36.86 -3.65 7.53
N LYS A 422 37.00 -2.53 6.81
CA LYS A 422 36.21 -1.31 7.00
C LYS A 422 35.66 -0.80 5.68
N PHE A 423 34.44 -0.26 5.69
CA PHE A 423 33.81 0.24 4.47
C PHE A 423 34.50 1.51 3.94
N ASP A 424 34.44 1.69 2.63
CA ASP A 424 34.83 2.94 1.96
C ASP A 424 33.60 3.84 1.79
N GLU A 425 33.54 4.92 2.56
CA GLU A 425 32.43 5.87 2.53
C GLU A 425 32.16 6.43 1.14
N THR A 426 33.20 6.65 0.33
CA THR A 426 33.07 7.32 -0.98
C THR A 426 32.52 6.42 -2.08
N ARG A 427 32.45 5.12 -1.81
CA ARG A 427 32.00 4.09 -2.76
C ARG A 427 30.81 3.29 -2.25
N PHE A 428 30.65 3.20 -0.93
CA PHE A 428 29.48 2.57 -0.34
C PHE A 428 28.29 3.53 -0.44
N ALA A 429 27.48 3.36 -1.49
CA ALA A 429 26.42 4.31 -1.86
C ALA A 429 25.51 4.78 -0.69
N PRO A 430 24.98 3.91 0.20
CA PRO A 430 24.24 4.36 1.38
C PRO A 430 25.01 5.29 2.32
N ALA A 431 26.31 5.03 2.55
CA ALA A 431 27.15 5.90 3.38
C ALA A 431 27.44 7.23 2.69
N PHE A 432 27.82 7.19 1.40
CA PHE A 432 28.05 8.40 0.60
C PHE A 432 26.79 9.29 0.56
N ASN A 433 25.64 8.70 0.23
CA ASN A 433 24.37 9.40 0.12
C ASN A 433 23.95 10.01 1.46
N THR A 434 24.17 9.31 2.57
CA THR A 434 23.95 9.84 3.92
C THR A 434 24.80 11.08 4.16
N VAL A 435 26.10 11.03 3.87
CA VAL A 435 27.01 12.17 4.07
C VAL A 435 26.65 13.35 3.18
N ALA A 436 26.31 13.09 1.91
CA ALA A 436 25.83 14.12 0.98
C ALA A 436 24.53 14.76 1.51
N GLY A 437 23.57 13.96 1.97
CA GLY A 437 22.32 14.42 2.57
C GLY A 437 22.54 15.24 3.85
N ILE A 438 23.48 14.85 4.71
CA ILE A 438 23.80 15.61 5.92
C ILE A 438 24.46 16.95 5.56
N LYS A 439 25.36 16.99 4.58
CA LYS A 439 25.92 18.26 4.08
C LYS A 439 24.82 19.16 3.51
N MET A 440 23.86 18.58 2.80
CA MET A 440 22.68 19.31 2.35
C MET A 440 21.88 19.89 3.52
N SER A 441 21.63 19.15 4.61
CA SER A 441 20.91 19.67 5.78
C SER A 441 21.65 20.79 6.53
N MET A 442 22.98 20.87 6.37
CA MET A 442 23.82 21.95 6.89
C MET A 442 23.69 23.26 6.10
N ILE A 443 23.24 23.21 4.84
CA ILE A 443 22.90 24.38 4.06
C ILE A 443 21.47 24.76 4.47
N SER A 444 21.28 25.86 5.19
CA SER A 444 19.96 26.24 5.72
C SER A 444 19.44 27.57 5.21
N ASP A 445 20.31 28.39 4.63
CA ASP A 445 19.88 29.63 3.98
C ASP A 445 19.35 29.34 2.56
N ARG A 446 18.26 30.01 2.18
CA ARG A 446 17.61 29.82 0.88
C ARG A 446 18.53 30.14 -0.30
N ALA A 447 19.35 31.20 -0.20
CA ALA A 447 20.16 31.67 -1.31
C ALA A 447 21.27 30.68 -1.74
N PRO A 448 22.10 30.12 -0.82
CA PRO A 448 23.01 29.02 -1.15
C PRO A 448 22.32 27.82 -1.78
N TRP A 449 21.09 27.49 -1.34
CA TRP A 449 20.31 26.40 -1.93
C TRP A 449 19.85 26.65 -3.36
N VAL A 450 19.31 27.84 -3.64
CA VAL A 450 18.95 28.22 -5.02
C VAL A 450 20.18 28.10 -5.92
N SER A 451 21.35 28.55 -5.45
CA SER A 451 22.61 28.42 -6.19
C SER A 451 23.01 26.96 -6.43
N ALA A 452 22.87 26.08 -5.43
CA ALA A 452 23.18 24.66 -5.58
C ALA A 452 22.31 23.98 -6.64
N LEU A 453 21.02 24.26 -6.64
CA LEU A 453 20.07 23.71 -7.61
C LEU A 453 20.31 24.24 -9.03
N GLN A 454 20.71 25.50 -9.17
CA GLN A 454 21.12 26.06 -10.46
C GLN A 454 22.37 25.36 -11.01
N GLN A 455 23.38 25.13 -10.17
CA GLN A 455 24.61 24.43 -10.55
C GLN A 455 24.35 22.94 -10.86
N ALA A 456 23.28 22.37 -10.31
CA ALA A 456 22.79 21.03 -10.67
C ALA A 456 21.99 20.99 -11.98
N GLY A 457 21.72 22.13 -12.62
CA GLY A 457 21.11 22.23 -13.95
C GLY A 457 19.71 22.81 -14.00
N LEU A 458 19.18 23.37 -12.90
CA LEU A 458 17.88 24.06 -12.89
C LEU A 458 17.99 25.53 -13.28
N THR A 459 16.94 26.07 -13.92
CA THR A 459 16.78 27.52 -14.06
C THR A 459 16.49 28.17 -12.70
N ALA A 460 16.68 29.49 -12.58
CA ALA A 460 16.38 30.22 -11.35
C ALA A 460 14.92 30.03 -10.87
N SER A 461 13.97 30.06 -11.79
CA SER A 461 12.54 29.84 -11.49
C SER A 461 12.25 28.40 -11.06
N GLN A 462 12.92 27.41 -11.67
CA GLN A 462 12.77 26.01 -11.27
C GLN A 462 13.38 25.76 -9.89
N ALA A 463 14.59 26.28 -9.64
CA ALA A 463 15.26 26.17 -8.35
C ALA A 463 14.44 26.82 -7.22
N ASP A 464 13.92 28.02 -7.45
CA ASP A 464 13.08 28.71 -6.47
C ASP A 464 11.74 28.00 -6.26
N TRP A 465 11.14 27.41 -7.31
CA TRP A 465 9.94 26.60 -7.18
C TRP A 465 10.20 25.33 -6.36
N THR A 466 11.33 24.65 -6.58
CA THR A 466 11.73 23.43 -5.85
C THR A 466 11.89 23.67 -4.36
N LEU A 467 12.24 24.89 -3.94
CA LEU A 467 12.23 25.31 -2.54
C LEU A 467 10.84 25.85 -2.20
N ASP A 468 10.09 25.19 -1.33
CA ASP A 468 8.71 25.61 -1.00
C ASP A 468 8.67 27.05 -0.42
N TRP A 469 7.51 27.70 -0.48
CA TRP A 469 7.34 29.08 0.02
C TRP A 469 7.52 29.17 1.54
N ASP A 470 7.39 28.05 2.25
CA ASP A 470 7.60 27.88 3.69
C ASP A 470 8.89 27.12 4.03
N PHE A 471 9.86 27.07 3.11
CA PHE A 471 11.18 26.44 3.32
C PHE A 471 11.78 26.84 4.68
N THR A 472 11.84 25.87 5.60
CA THR A 472 12.23 26.06 7.00
C THR A 472 13.75 26.08 7.20
N GLY A 473 14.52 26.08 6.10
CA GLY A 473 15.97 25.94 6.12
C GLY A 473 16.46 24.50 6.15
N GLN A 474 15.58 23.51 5.94
CA GLN A 474 15.95 22.10 5.91
C GLN A 474 15.27 21.42 4.71
N ILE A 475 16.05 20.95 3.73
CA ILE A 475 15.52 20.39 2.48
C ILE A 475 14.83 19.02 2.66
N HIS A 476 15.12 18.36 3.78
CA HIS A 476 14.63 17.02 4.08
C HIS A 476 13.32 17.04 4.88
N LEU A 477 13.01 18.12 5.61
CA LEU A 477 11.74 18.22 6.33
C LEU A 477 10.56 18.25 5.36
N ASP A 478 9.44 17.66 5.77
CA ASP A 478 8.23 17.37 5.00
C ASP A 478 8.39 16.26 3.93
N TYR A 479 9.62 15.75 3.72
CA TYR A 479 9.94 14.82 2.62
C TYR A 479 10.90 13.66 2.98
N LEU A 480 11.21 13.44 4.27
CA LEU A 480 12.03 12.32 4.73
C LEU A 480 11.23 11.03 4.60
N THR A 481 11.42 10.29 3.50
CA THR A 481 10.92 8.92 3.31
C THR A 481 11.98 8.02 2.73
N THR A 482 12.03 6.74 3.12
CA THR A 482 12.91 5.77 2.47
C THR A 482 12.50 5.63 0.99
N PHE A 483 13.49 5.44 0.12
CA PHE A 483 13.29 5.48 -1.34
C PHE A 483 12.71 4.17 -1.90
N ASP A 484 12.63 3.14 -1.07
CA ASP A 484 11.91 1.89 -1.33
C ASP A 484 10.38 2.03 -1.20
N GLY A 485 9.87 3.20 -0.81
CA GLY A 485 8.45 3.48 -0.66
C GLY A 485 7.86 3.04 0.67
N ASP A 486 8.68 2.54 1.58
CA ASP A 486 8.28 2.08 2.91
C ASP A 486 8.23 3.22 3.95
N ASN A 487 7.41 3.03 4.99
CA ASN A 487 6.90 4.14 5.79
C ASN A 487 7.70 4.43 7.08
N GLN A 488 9.00 4.14 7.17
CA GLN A 488 9.75 4.26 8.44
C GLN A 488 10.12 5.69 8.83
N TRP A 489 10.05 6.59 7.86
CA TRP A 489 10.22 8.02 8.03
C TRP A 489 9.21 8.60 7.06
N GLN A 490 8.15 9.26 7.53
CA GLN A 490 7.18 9.92 6.63
C GLN A 490 6.70 11.23 7.21
N GLY A 491 6.55 12.21 6.32
CA GLY A 491 5.77 13.43 6.55
C GLY A 491 4.26 13.13 6.61
N VAL A 492 3.54 13.95 7.35
CA VAL A 492 2.06 13.93 7.39
C VAL A 492 1.48 14.65 6.18
N GLU A 493 0.29 14.23 5.76
CA GLU A 493 -0.57 14.92 4.80
C GLU A 493 -0.79 16.37 5.26
N SER A 494 -0.12 17.33 4.61
CA SER A 494 -0.26 18.75 4.98
C SER A 494 -1.70 19.21 4.72
N LYS A 495 -2.31 19.94 5.66
CA LYS A 495 -3.65 20.54 5.52
C LYS A 495 -3.84 21.47 4.31
N PHE A 496 -2.75 21.82 3.60
CA PHE A 496 -2.76 22.87 2.60
C PHE A 496 -2.73 22.40 1.15
N ARG A 497 -2.45 21.12 0.86
CA ARG A 497 -2.44 20.61 -0.52
C ARG A 497 -2.69 19.10 -0.57
N ASP A 498 -3.86 18.74 -1.11
CA ASP A 498 -4.29 17.49 -1.73
C ASP A 498 -3.81 16.16 -1.11
N ASN A 499 -4.78 15.29 -0.80
CA ASN A 499 -4.65 13.98 -0.16
C ASN A 499 -3.63 13.01 -0.81
N LEU A 500 -2.34 13.23 -0.62
CA LEU A 500 -1.26 12.40 -1.15
C LEU A 500 -0.43 11.83 0.01
N PRO A 501 -0.17 10.51 0.07
CA PRO A 501 0.70 9.91 1.07
C PRO A 501 2.13 10.49 0.98
N GLY A 502 2.88 10.38 2.09
CA GLY A 502 4.21 10.96 2.31
C GLY A 502 5.04 11.14 1.04
N ARG A 503 5.41 12.39 0.74
CA ARG A 503 6.15 12.74 -0.47
C ARG A 503 7.62 12.38 -0.25
N PRO A 504 8.31 11.69 -1.18
CA PRO A 504 9.77 11.56 -1.11
C PRO A 504 10.45 12.92 -1.23
N LEU A 505 11.75 12.96 -0.91
CA LEU A 505 12.59 14.15 -1.03
C LEU A 505 12.20 14.94 -2.28
N ARG A 506 11.89 16.23 -2.17
CA ARG A 506 11.42 17.02 -3.32
C ARG A 506 12.40 17.00 -4.50
N LEU A 507 13.68 16.74 -4.25
CA LEU A 507 14.69 16.50 -5.28
C LEU A 507 14.46 15.20 -6.08
N ALA A 508 13.89 14.15 -5.49
CA ALA A 508 13.53 12.92 -6.18
C ALA A 508 12.52 13.17 -7.31
N TYR A 509 11.58 14.11 -7.13
CA TYR A 509 10.65 14.58 -8.17
C TYR A 509 11.34 15.29 -9.35
N VAL A 510 12.64 15.58 -9.23
CA VAL A 510 13.48 16.07 -10.31
C VAL A 510 14.63 15.06 -10.52
N PRO A 511 14.37 13.89 -11.14
CA PRO A 511 15.31 12.76 -11.15
C PRO A 511 16.70 13.10 -11.67
N SER A 512 16.82 14.04 -12.61
CA SER A 512 18.11 14.52 -13.14
C SER A 512 18.96 15.26 -12.09
N VAL A 513 18.32 16.02 -11.20
CA VAL A 513 18.98 16.72 -10.10
C VAL A 513 19.31 15.73 -8.98
N PHE A 514 18.39 14.81 -8.65
CA PHE A 514 18.67 13.75 -7.69
C PHE A 514 19.89 12.91 -8.10
N ALA A 515 19.92 12.45 -9.35
CA ALA A 515 21.02 11.68 -9.94
C ALA A 515 22.34 12.46 -10.05
N THR A 516 22.32 13.78 -9.84
CA THR A 516 23.53 14.60 -9.75
C THR A 516 24.19 14.48 -8.38
N PHE A 517 23.41 14.34 -7.30
CA PHE A 517 23.91 14.42 -5.92
C PHE A 517 24.03 13.06 -5.22
N PHE A 518 23.24 12.07 -5.62
CA PHE A 518 23.16 10.78 -4.95
C PHE A 518 23.51 9.64 -5.89
N MET A 519 24.12 8.58 -5.35
CA MET A 519 24.40 7.33 -6.05
C MET A 519 23.17 6.42 -6.00
N GLN A 520 22.97 5.63 -7.04
CA GLN A 520 22.02 4.52 -7.01
C GLN A 520 22.46 3.54 -5.92
N GLN A 521 21.53 3.10 -5.08
CA GLN A 521 21.82 2.13 -4.03
C GLN A 521 20.88 0.94 -4.08
N LYS A 522 21.29 -0.16 -3.45
CA LYS A 522 20.43 -1.33 -3.31
C LYS A 522 19.20 -0.97 -2.45
N GLY A 523 18.03 -1.41 -2.87
CA GLY A 523 16.74 -1.12 -2.23
C GLY A 523 15.92 0.04 -2.83
N ASP A 524 16.49 0.90 -3.70
CA ASP A 524 15.67 1.91 -4.39
C ASP A 524 14.55 1.21 -5.23
N THR A 525 13.25 1.33 -4.93
CA THR A 525 12.18 0.56 -5.66
C THR A 525 11.52 1.37 -6.80
N HIS A 526 10.93 0.67 -7.78
CA HIS A 526 10.21 1.27 -8.92
C HIS A 526 8.82 0.66 -9.27
N ASP A 527 8.32 -0.41 -8.65
CA ASP A 527 7.03 -1.05 -9.02
C ASP A 527 5.98 -0.93 -7.90
N ALA A 528 4.67 -0.65 -8.07
CA ALA A 528 3.74 -0.48 -9.21
C ALA A 528 2.55 0.44 -8.78
N PRO A 529 1.41 0.51 -9.50
CA PRO A 529 1.04 1.52 -10.51
C PRO A 529 0.91 2.99 -10.02
N ASN A 530 1.15 3.31 -8.74
CA ASN A 530 0.77 4.61 -8.16
C ASN A 530 1.91 5.49 -7.60
N ARG A 531 3.20 5.14 -7.72
CA ARG A 531 4.29 5.94 -7.12
C ARG A 531 5.53 6.06 -8.02
N GLN A 532 5.56 7.11 -8.85
CA GLN A 532 6.53 7.35 -9.95
C GLN A 532 7.78 8.17 -9.55
N TRP A 533 8.32 8.01 -8.34
CA TRP A 533 9.16 9.07 -7.78
C TRP A 533 10.62 9.11 -8.26
N LEU A 534 11.19 8.01 -8.78
CA LEU A 534 12.57 7.96 -9.28
C LEU A 534 12.66 7.24 -10.64
N GLN A 535 12.19 7.87 -11.72
CA GLN A 535 12.52 7.44 -13.09
C GLN A 535 13.87 8.04 -13.53
N VAL A 536 14.96 7.69 -12.85
CA VAL A 536 16.27 7.82 -13.47
C VAL A 536 16.39 6.60 -14.37
N LEU A 537 16.37 6.79 -15.67
CA LEU A 537 16.78 5.76 -16.63
C LEU A 537 18.20 6.08 -17.08
N PRO A 538 19.07 5.08 -17.32
CA PRO A 538 20.33 5.38 -17.97
C PRO A 538 20.06 6.05 -19.33
N PRO A 539 20.93 6.98 -19.77
CA PRO A 539 20.75 7.66 -21.05
C PRO A 539 20.53 6.67 -22.20
N ASN A 540 19.76 7.06 -23.21
CA ASN A 540 19.60 6.23 -24.42
C ASN A 540 20.97 5.87 -25.02
N ARG A 541 21.09 4.66 -25.56
CA ARG A 541 22.31 4.01 -26.05
C ARG A 541 23.32 3.60 -24.98
N THR A 542 22.96 3.64 -23.70
CA THR A 542 23.83 3.09 -22.66
C THR A 542 23.91 1.57 -22.79
N LEU A 543 25.14 1.04 -22.79
CA LEU A 543 25.41 -0.38 -22.73
C LEU A 543 25.56 -0.80 -21.28
N ILE A 544 24.85 -1.84 -20.86
CA ILE A 544 24.82 -2.33 -19.49
C ILE A 544 25.08 -3.84 -19.42
N GLU A 545 25.79 -4.26 -18.39
CA GLU A 545 26.03 -5.67 -18.04
C GLU A 545 25.78 -5.84 -16.54
N GLU A 546 24.99 -6.83 -16.13
CA GLU A 546 24.67 -7.06 -14.72
C GLU A 546 25.70 -7.99 -14.05
N THR A 547 26.40 -7.48 -13.03
CA THR A 547 27.42 -8.25 -12.31
C THR A 547 26.81 -9.29 -11.38
N GLY A 548 27.23 -10.55 -11.52
CA GLY A 548 26.80 -11.66 -10.65
C GLY A 548 25.45 -12.28 -11.03
N SER A 549 24.85 -11.86 -12.15
CA SER A 549 23.60 -12.42 -12.65
C SER A 549 23.79 -13.76 -13.36
N PRO A 550 22.84 -14.70 -13.23
CA PRO A 550 22.76 -15.84 -14.15
C PRO A 550 22.36 -15.41 -15.58
N GLU A 551 21.76 -14.22 -15.77
CA GLU A 551 21.55 -13.60 -17.09
C GLU A 551 22.88 -13.04 -17.63
N LEU A 552 23.71 -13.91 -18.20
CA LEU A 552 24.98 -13.52 -18.82
C LEU A 552 24.73 -12.86 -20.19
N GLY A 553 24.80 -11.52 -20.27
CA GLY A 553 24.66 -10.81 -21.54
C GLY A 553 24.84 -9.29 -21.44
N ILE A 554 25.21 -8.65 -22.55
CA ILE A 554 25.23 -7.19 -22.67
C ILE A 554 23.89 -6.73 -23.22
N TYR A 555 23.36 -5.65 -22.65
CA TYR A 555 22.13 -5.04 -23.10
C TYR A 555 22.41 -3.61 -23.53
N VAL A 556 21.73 -3.16 -24.58
CA VAL A 556 21.67 -1.74 -24.93
C VAL A 556 20.32 -1.17 -24.51
N LEU A 557 20.33 0.01 -23.92
CA LEU A 557 19.12 0.72 -23.53
C LEU A 557 18.65 1.66 -24.63
N TYR A 558 17.41 1.48 -25.06
CA TYR A 558 16.73 2.41 -25.95
C TYR A 558 15.35 2.75 -25.35
N GLY A 559 15.15 4.04 -25.02
CA GLY A 559 13.87 4.57 -24.53
C GLY A 559 13.42 4.08 -23.16
N GLY A 560 14.35 3.54 -22.37
CA GLY A 560 14.04 2.89 -21.09
C GLY A 560 13.72 1.40 -21.20
N ILE A 561 13.90 0.79 -22.37
CA ILE A 561 13.76 -0.65 -22.61
C ILE A 561 15.15 -1.23 -22.85
N ARG A 562 15.46 -2.38 -22.24
CA ARG A 562 16.72 -3.10 -22.46
C ARG A 562 16.57 -4.08 -23.62
N PHE A 563 17.54 -4.06 -24.53
CA PHE A 563 17.62 -4.98 -25.66
C PHE A 563 18.85 -5.85 -25.48
N GLY A 564 18.64 -7.16 -25.30
CA GLY A 564 19.74 -8.12 -25.23
C GLY A 564 20.53 -8.14 -26.52
N ILE A 565 21.86 -8.06 -26.42
CA ILE A 565 22.78 -8.22 -27.52
C ILE A 565 23.17 -9.70 -27.57
N PRO A 566 22.72 -10.45 -28.60
CA PRO A 566 22.73 -11.91 -28.56
C PRO A 566 24.13 -12.53 -28.72
N SER A 567 25.10 -11.80 -29.25
CA SER A 567 26.49 -12.27 -29.35
C SER A 567 27.49 -11.12 -29.49
N PRO A 568 28.78 -11.35 -29.19
CA PRO A 568 29.87 -10.39 -29.45
C PRO A 568 29.94 -9.93 -30.91
N GLU A 569 29.66 -10.81 -31.87
CA GLU A 569 29.66 -10.46 -33.29
C GLU A 569 28.55 -9.45 -33.61
N VAL A 570 27.38 -9.59 -32.98
CA VAL A 570 26.28 -8.62 -33.13
C VAL A 570 26.61 -7.31 -32.41
N PHE A 571 27.29 -7.36 -31.27
CA PHE A 571 27.80 -6.16 -30.58
C PHE A 571 28.70 -5.33 -31.49
N ASP A 572 29.66 -5.98 -32.16
CA ASP A 572 30.60 -5.33 -33.07
C ASP A 572 29.90 -4.83 -34.35
N GLN A 573 28.95 -5.59 -34.92
CA GLN A 573 28.16 -5.18 -36.09
C GLN A 573 27.29 -3.95 -35.83
N LEU A 574 26.79 -3.78 -34.60
CA LEU A 574 26.04 -2.59 -34.19
C LEU A 574 26.94 -1.37 -33.94
N GLY A 575 28.27 -1.54 -34.03
CA GLY A 575 29.25 -0.46 -33.89
C GLY A 575 29.50 -0.01 -32.45
N PHE A 576 29.14 -0.83 -31.47
CA PHE A 576 29.38 -0.56 -30.05
C PHE A 576 30.83 -0.84 -29.66
N ARG A 577 31.28 -0.27 -28.53
CA ARG A 577 32.63 -0.51 -27.99
C ARG A 577 32.54 -1.12 -26.61
N TRP A 578 33.37 -2.12 -26.35
CA TRP A 578 33.37 -2.86 -25.08
C TRP A 578 33.73 -1.97 -23.87
N GLU A 579 34.50 -0.90 -24.10
CA GLU A 579 34.82 0.13 -23.11
C GLU A 579 33.61 0.96 -22.65
N ASP A 580 32.53 1.01 -23.45
CA ASP A 580 31.30 1.74 -23.13
C ASP A 580 30.31 0.91 -22.29
N VAL A 581 30.61 -0.37 -22.05
CA VAL A 581 29.77 -1.29 -21.28
C VAL A 581 29.89 -0.96 -19.79
N ARG A 582 28.78 -0.50 -19.21
CA ARG A 582 28.69 -0.19 -17.78
C ARG A 582 28.27 -1.42 -17.00
N LYS A 583 29.08 -1.78 -16.00
CA LYS A 583 28.72 -2.82 -15.04
C LYS A 583 27.72 -2.28 -14.04
N VAL A 584 26.58 -2.96 -13.93
CA VAL A 584 25.49 -2.61 -13.02
C VAL A 584 25.24 -3.73 -12.02
N GLN A 585 24.71 -3.40 -10.85
CA GLN A 585 24.50 -4.36 -9.76
C GLN A 585 23.43 -5.41 -10.08
N TRP A 586 23.56 -6.59 -9.47
CA TRP A 586 22.58 -7.67 -9.56
C TRP A 586 21.19 -7.22 -9.10
N GLY A 587 20.17 -7.51 -9.91
CA GLY A 587 18.79 -7.12 -9.70
C GLY A 587 18.35 -5.86 -10.47
N MET A 588 19.27 -5.11 -11.09
CA MET A 588 18.94 -3.94 -11.91
C MET A 588 18.18 -4.30 -13.19
N PHE A 589 18.43 -5.48 -13.75
CA PHE A 589 17.77 -5.97 -14.95
C PHE A 589 16.27 -6.21 -14.76
N TYR A 590 15.80 -6.58 -13.56
CA TYR A 590 14.37 -6.68 -13.26
C TYR A 590 13.66 -5.33 -13.33
N ARG A 591 14.39 -4.22 -13.19
CA ARG A 591 13.85 -2.86 -13.07
C ARG A 591 13.75 -2.12 -14.40
N ILE A 592 14.31 -2.69 -15.47
CA ILE A 592 14.23 -2.16 -16.82
C ILE A 592 13.47 -3.17 -17.68
N PRO A 593 12.32 -2.79 -18.26
CA PRO A 593 11.56 -3.67 -19.13
C PRO A 593 12.45 -4.25 -20.21
N ASN A 594 12.48 -5.58 -20.29
CA ASN A 594 13.18 -6.27 -21.37
C ASN A 594 12.37 -6.14 -22.65
N SER A 595 13.05 -5.92 -23.77
CA SER A 595 12.38 -5.93 -25.07
C SER A 595 11.81 -7.33 -25.32
N PRO A 596 10.51 -7.45 -25.64
CA PRO A 596 9.90 -8.74 -25.96
C PRO A 596 10.34 -9.26 -27.33
N VAL A 597 10.99 -8.42 -28.14
CA VAL A 597 11.51 -8.77 -29.46
C VAL A 597 13.02 -8.51 -29.51
N PRO A 598 13.84 -9.46 -30.01
CA PRO A 598 15.27 -9.24 -30.22
C PRO A 598 15.53 -8.04 -31.13
N ILE A 599 16.56 -7.26 -30.82
CA ILE A 599 16.95 -6.08 -31.63
C ILE A 599 17.29 -6.46 -33.08
N THR A 600 17.76 -7.69 -33.29
CA THR A 600 18.06 -8.26 -34.62
C THR A 600 16.81 -8.43 -35.49
N SER A 601 15.66 -8.78 -34.90
CA SER A 601 14.40 -8.95 -35.63
C SER A 601 13.77 -7.61 -36.00
N LEU A 602 13.99 -6.58 -35.18
CA LEU A 602 13.46 -5.23 -35.39
C LEU A 602 14.27 -4.42 -36.41
N GLY A 603 15.57 -4.68 -36.54
CA GLY A 603 16.46 -3.97 -37.46
C GLY A 603 16.91 -2.61 -36.91
N ALA A 604 17.35 -1.71 -37.81
CA ALA A 604 17.87 -0.40 -37.40
C ALA A 604 16.78 0.46 -36.74
N PHE A 605 17.13 1.15 -35.64
CA PHE A 605 16.27 2.17 -35.04
C PHE A 605 16.06 3.31 -36.04
N LEU A 606 14.79 3.66 -36.29
CA LEU A 606 14.44 4.73 -37.21
C LEU A 606 14.21 6.04 -36.46
N HIS A 607 13.20 6.09 -35.59
CA HIS A 607 12.81 7.29 -34.84
C HIS A 607 11.82 7.01 -33.71
N GLY A 608 11.50 8.07 -32.97
CA GLY A 608 10.49 8.08 -31.91
C GLY A 608 11.10 7.97 -30.52
N TRP A 609 10.66 8.84 -29.59
CA TRP A 609 10.58 8.69 -28.12
C TRP A 609 9.76 9.85 -27.54
N ASN A 610 8.70 10.30 -28.24
CA ASN A 610 7.76 11.29 -27.72
C ASN A 610 6.56 10.56 -27.13
N SER A 611 6.07 11.04 -25.99
CA SER A 611 4.71 10.71 -25.55
C SER A 611 3.74 11.28 -26.57
N LYS A 612 2.89 10.42 -27.14
CA LYS A 612 1.67 10.89 -27.81
C LYS A 612 0.50 11.03 -26.82
N ALA A 613 0.58 10.35 -25.68
CA ALA A 613 -0.35 10.44 -24.56
C ALA A 613 0.38 10.26 -23.20
N PRO A 614 -0.17 10.74 -22.07
CA PRO A 614 0.38 10.46 -20.74
C PRO A 614 0.42 8.95 -20.46
N GLY A 615 1.56 8.43 -19.97
CA GLY A 615 1.69 7.02 -19.60
C GLY A 615 2.04 6.05 -20.74
N SER A 616 2.35 6.53 -21.95
CA SER A 616 2.79 5.67 -23.06
C SER A 616 4.07 6.15 -23.75
N ARG A 617 4.85 5.20 -24.27
CA ARG A 617 6.07 5.43 -25.07
C ARG A 617 6.10 4.46 -26.25
N TYR A 618 6.72 4.87 -27.36
CA TYR A 618 6.93 3.98 -28.50
C TYR A 618 8.28 4.25 -29.18
N ALA A 619 8.78 3.24 -29.89
CA ALA A 619 9.88 3.37 -30.84
C ALA A 619 9.63 2.58 -32.10
N GLU A 620 10.02 3.17 -33.23
CA GLU A 620 9.97 2.53 -34.53
C GLU A 620 11.34 2.07 -34.99
N PHE A 621 11.36 0.86 -35.51
CA PHE A 621 12.49 0.20 -36.12
C PHE A 621 12.13 -0.16 -37.57
N GLN A 622 13.14 -0.54 -38.35
CA GLN A 622 12.96 -0.87 -39.76
C GLN A 622 11.88 -1.93 -40.02
N ASN A 623 11.75 -2.93 -39.14
CA ASN A 623 10.89 -4.10 -39.34
C ASN A 623 9.71 -4.19 -38.35
N GLY A 624 9.50 -3.17 -37.52
CA GLY A 624 8.44 -3.18 -36.51
C GLY A 624 8.54 -2.03 -35.53
N ALA A 625 7.71 -2.05 -34.49
CA ALA A 625 7.72 -1.04 -33.44
C ALA A 625 7.52 -1.68 -32.08
N VAL A 626 8.09 -1.06 -31.05
CA VAL A 626 7.87 -1.46 -29.65
C VAL A 626 7.09 -0.37 -28.96
N TYR A 627 5.99 -0.74 -28.32
CA TYR A 627 5.12 0.15 -27.54
C TYR A 627 5.19 -0.24 -26.07
N SER A 628 5.18 0.77 -25.20
CA SER A 628 5.08 0.63 -23.74
C SER A 628 3.89 1.43 -23.25
N HIS A 629 3.04 0.79 -22.44
CA HIS A 629 1.87 1.40 -21.83
C HIS A 629 1.75 0.96 -20.36
N VAL A 630 1.40 1.90 -19.46
CA VAL A 630 1.28 1.62 -18.01
C VAL A 630 0.33 0.47 -17.67
N LEU A 631 -0.77 0.29 -18.42
CA LEU A 631 -1.74 -0.79 -18.17
C LEU A 631 -1.44 -2.08 -18.95
N TYR A 632 -0.85 -1.98 -20.14
CA TYR A 632 -0.76 -3.12 -21.06
C TYR A 632 0.64 -3.70 -21.15
N GLY A 633 1.64 -3.08 -20.53
CA GLY A 633 3.03 -3.54 -20.56
C GLY A 633 3.76 -3.12 -21.84
N VAL A 634 4.79 -3.89 -22.22
CA VAL A 634 5.67 -3.62 -23.36
C VAL A 634 5.47 -4.68 -24.43
N HIS A 635 5.10 -4.27 -25.65
CA HIS A 635 4.80 -5.18 -26.76
C HIS A 635 5.38 -4.74 -28.09
N GLY A 636 5.86 -5.71 -28.86
CA GLY A 636 6.33 -5.51 -30.24
C GLY A 636 5.22 -5.76 -31.27
N VAL A 637 5.05 -4.83 -32.21
CA VAL A 637 4.18 -4.97 -33.38
C VAL A 637 5.05 -5.07 -34.64
N MET A 638 5.01 -6.21 -35.32
CA MET A 638 5.89 -6.50 -36.46
C MET A 638 5.33 -5.92 -37.77
N GLY A 639 6.22 -5.72 -38.76
CA GLY A 639 6.00 -4.94 -39.99
C GLY A 639 4.61 -5.03 -40.64
N PRO A 640 4.11 -6.21 -41.07
CA PRO A 640 2.80 -6.31 -41.72
C PRO A 640 1.65 -5.87 -40.82
N ALA A 641 1.66 -6.28 -39.55
CA ALA A 641 0.64 -5.91 -38.58
C ALA A 641 0.72 -4.42 -38.21
N LEU A 642 1.92 -3.83 -38.12
CA LEU A 642 2.11 -2.41 -37.84
C LEU A 642 1.59 -1.54 -38.99
N GLN A 643 1.84 -1.95 -40.24
CA GLN A 643 1.32 -1.25 -41.42
C GLN A 643 -0.21 -1.29 -41.44
N GLU A 644 -0.80 -2.45 -41.15
CA GLU A 644 -2.25 -2.58 -41.10
C GLU A 644 -2.85 -1.75 -39.96
N TRP A 645 -2.32 -1.86 -38.73
CA TRP A 645 -2.75 -1.08 -37.56
C TRP A 645 -2.64 0.43 -37.79
N THR A 646 -1.65 0.88 -38.56
CA THR A 646 -1.50 2.29 -38.95
C THR A 646 -2.68 2.80 -39.77
N LYS A 647 -3.28 1.97 -40.63
CA LYS A 647 -4.49 2.34 -41.39
C LYS A 647 -5.71 2.56 -40.48
N TYR A 648 -5.74 1.88 -39.34
CA TYR A 648 -6.82 1.96 -38.35
C TYR A 648 -6.61 3.07 -37.31
N GLY A 649 -5.62 3.95 -37.46
CA GLY A 649 -5.38 5.07 -36.54
C GLY A 649 -4.51 4.73 -35.33
N ARG A 650 -3.87 3.55 -35.34
CA ARG A 650 -2.99 3.04 -34.27
C ARG A 650 -3.62 3.10 -32.87
N GLU A 651 -2.90 3.64 -31.89
CA GLU A 651 -3.32 3.77 -30.49
C GLU A 651 -4.58 4.63 -30.29
N HIS A 652 -4.92 5.48 -31.26
CA HIS A 652 -6.15 6.29 -31.24
C HIS A 652 -7.29 5.65 -32.03
N GLY A 653 -7.04 4.49 -32.64
CA GLY A 653 -7.99 3.71 -33.40
C GLY A 653 -8.83 2.78 -32.55
N ALA A 654 -9.86 2.17 -33.16
CA ALA A 654 -10.77 1.24 -32.49
C ALA A 654 -10.08 -0.03 -31.95
N LEU A 655 -8.86 -0.33 -32.40
CA LEU A 655 -8.05 -1.43 -31.86
C LEU A 655 -7.36 -1.05 -30.53
N GLY A 656 -7.05 0.23 -30.29
CA GLY A 656 -6.31 0.68 -29.11
C GLY A 656 -4.85 0.19 -29.07
N TYR A 657 -4.34 -0.07 -27.87
CA TYR A 657 -2.93 -0.42 -27.63
C TYR A 657 -2.67 -1.93 -27.78
N PRO A 658 -1.45 -2.34 -28.20
CA PRO A 658 -1.10 -3.76 -28.24
C PRO A 658 -1.05 -4.34 -26.82
N THR A 659 -1.63 -5.53 -26.66
CA THR A 659 -1.69 -6.28 -25.39
C THR A 659 -0.83 -7.54 -25.41
N LYS A 660 -0.33 -7.93 -26.60
CA LYS A 660 0.61 -9.03 -26.78
C LYS A 660 1.53 -8.75 -27.97
N THR A 661 2.80 -9.09 -27.82
CA THR A 661 3.78 -9.05 -28.92
C THR A 661 3.36 -9.98 -30.05
N THR A 662 3.54 -9.55 -31.31
CA THR A 662 3.20 -10.35 -32.49
C THR A 662 3.80 -11.75 -32.41
N PHE A 663 2.97 -12.78 -32.56
CA PHE A 663 3.38 -14.18 -32.53
C PHE A 663 2.95 -14.92 -33.79
N THR A 664 3.59 -16.05 -34.09
CA THR A 664 3.29 -16.88 -35.27
C THR A 664 2.50 -18.12 -34.84
N GLU A 665 1.36 -18.35 -35.48
CA GLU A 665 0.50 -19.52 -35.29
C GLU A 665 1.05 -20.75 -36.04
N ALA A 666 0.53 -21.95 -35.72
CA ALA A 666 1.00 -23.21 -36.30
C ALA A 666 0.84 -23.28 -37.83
N ASP A 667 -0.09 -22.51 -38.39
CA ASP A 667 -0.35 -22.42 -39.84
C ASP A 667 0.51 -21.36 -40.55
N GLY A 668 1.37 -20.64 -39.82
CA GLY A 668 2.24 -19.58 -40.35
C GLY A 668 1.64 -18.17 -40.26
N THR A 669 0.43 -18.01 -39.72
CA THR A 669 -0.20 -16.69 -39.55
C THR A 669 0.47 -15.90 -38.44
N GLN A 670 0.87 -14.65 -38.71
CA GLN A 670 1.35 -13.71 -37.69
C GLN A 670 0.18 -12.95 -37.07
N ARG A 671 -0.06 -13.12 -35.77
CA ARG A 671 -1.16 -12.47 -35.04
C ARG A 671 -0.63 -11.47 -34.01
N THR A 672 -1.29 -10.32 -33.93
CA THR A 672 -1.07 -9.29 -32.89
C THR A 672 -2.40 -8.99 -32.20
N LEU A 673 -2.40 -8.98 -30.86
CA LEU A 673 -3.58 -8.68 -30.06
C LEU A 673 -3.54 -7.23 -29.56
N PHE A 674 -4.69 -6.57 -29.54
CA PHE A 674 -4.88 -5.21 -29.08
C PHE A 674 -6.04 -5.12 -28.08
N SER A 675 -6.14 -4.02 -27.35
CA SER A 675 -7.18 -3.82 -26.33
C SER A 675 -8.61 -3.81 -26.88
N GLY A 676 -8.80 -3.57 -28.17
CA GLY A 676 -10.11 -3.53 -28.85
C GLY A 676 -10.27 -4.53 -30.01
N GLY A 677 -9.38 -5.52 -30.14
CA GLY A 677 -9.44 -6.52 -31.20
C GLY A 677 -8.09 -7.14 -31.57
N ASN A 678 -7.95 -7.64 -32.79
CA ASN A 678 -6.71 -8.28 -33.25
C ASN A 678 -6.44 -8.07 -34.75
N ILE A 679 -5.17 -8.23 -35.15
CA ILE A 679 -4.73 -8.26 -36.55
C ILE A 679 -4.01 -9.59 -36.80
N ALA A 680 -4.42 -10.29 -37.85
CA ALA A 680 -3.82 -11.54 -38.31
C ALA A 680 -3.31 -11.37 -39.76
N CYS A 681 -2.02 -11.62 -39.99
CA CYS A 681 -1.36 -11.46 -41.27
C CYS A 681 -0.75 -12.79 -41.73
N HIS A 682 -1.11 -13.25 -42.93
CA HIS A 682 -0.52 -14.44 -43.54
C HIS A 682 0.08 -14.09 -44.91
N GLU A 683 1.23 -14.66 -45.26
CA GLU A 683 1.96 -14.31 -46.50
C GLU A 683 1.12 -14.46 -47.76
N SER A 684 0.29 -15.51 -47.85
CA SER A 684 -0.57 -15.76 -49.02
C SER A 684 -1.93 -15.07 -49.00
N MET A 685 -2.39 -14.58 -47.83
CA MET A 685 -3.77 -14.08 -47.66
C MET A 685 -3.84 -12.58 -47.29
N GLY A 686 -2.69 -11.95 -47.03
CA GLY A 686 -2.62 -10.58 -46.54
C GLY A 686 -3.02 -10.46 -45.06
N CYS A 687 -3.22 -9.22 -44.60
CA CYS A 687 -3.66 -8.92 -43.24
C CYS A 687 -5.18 -8.81 -43.16
N ARG A 688 -5.76 -9.37 -42.10
CA ARG A 688 -7.16 -9.22 -41.70
C ARG A 688 -7.22 -8.61 -40.31
N THR A 689 -8.11 -7.64 -40.15
CA THR A 689 -8.30 -6.90 -38.89
C THR A 689 -9.68 -7.23 -38.33
N LYS A 690 -9.73 -7.66 -37.07
CA LYS A 690 -10.96 -7.79 -36.29
C LYS A 690 -11.01 -6.65 -35.26
N VAL A 691 -12.04 -5.82 -35.35
CA VAL A 691 -12.39 -4.79 -34.35
C VAL A 691 -13.63 -5.31 -33.63
N GLY A 692 -13.59 -5.39 -32.29
CA GLY A 692 -14.65 -6.02 -31.53
C GLY A 692 -14.19 -7.25 -30.74
N LEU A 693 -14.65 -7.41 -29.49
CA LEU A 693 -14.56 -8.66 -28.73
C LEU A 693 -15.89 -9.40 -28.79
N ASP A 694 -15.87 -10.74 -28.82
CA ASP A 694 -17.08 -11.56 -28.79
C ASP A 694 -17.69 -11.60 -27.38
N THR A 695 -19.02 -11.59 -27.28
CA THR A 695 -19.75 -11.64 -26.01
C THR A 695 -20.33 -13.03 -25.79
N GLN A 696 -20.23 -13.54 -24.56
CA GLN A 696 -20.82 -14.81 -24.14
C GLN A 696 -21.80 -14.60 -22.99
N LEU A 697 -22.97 -15.24 -23.07
CA LEU A 697 -24.02 -15.18 -22.06
C LEU A 697 -24.47 -16.60 -21.70
N VAL A 698 -24.99 -16.76 -20.48
CA VAL A 698 -25.57 -18.02 -20.00
C VAL A 698 -27.00 -17.79 -19.53
N GLY A 699 -27.87 -18.76 -19.86
CA GLY A 699 -29.27 -18.76 -19.48
C GLY A 699 -30.10 -19.80 -20.23
N ASP A 700 -31.33 -20.03 -19.80
CA ASP A 700 -32.30 -20.88 -20.50
C ASP A 700 -32.98 -20.09 -21.64
N PHE A 701 -32.22 -19.74 -22.68
CA PHE A 701 -32.72 -18.94 -23.81
C PHE A 701 -33.79 -19.66 -24.63
N ARG A 702 -33.81 -20.99 -24.57
CA ARG A 702 -34.67 -21.82 -25.41
C ARG A 702 -35.95 -22.27 -24.68
N GLY A 703 -35.98 -22.20 -23.35
CA GLY A 703 -37.09 -22.69 -22.52
C GLY A 703 -37.05 -24.21 -22.34
N LEU A 704 -35.83 -24.76 -22.27
CA LEU A 704 -35.56 -26.20 -22.19
C LEU A 704 -35.45 -26.70 -20.73
N GLY A 705 -35.59 -25.81 -19.75
CA GLY A 705 -35.47 -26.10 -18.32
C GLY A 705 -34.03 -26.37 -17.87
N ARG A 706 -33.06 -25.83 -18.61
CA ARG A 706 -31.61 -25.93 -18.36
C ARG A 706 -30.91 -24.79 -19.07
N ASP A 707 -29.67 -24.50 -18.72
CA ASP A 707 -28.96 -23.36 -19.29
C ASP A 707 -28.22 -23.70 -20.58
N GLN A 708 -28.14 -22.71 -21.48
CA GLN A 708 -27.36 -22.75 -22.72
C GLN A 708 -26.26 -21.69 -22.68
N LEU A 709 -25.23 -21.89 -23.49
CA LEU A 709 -24.21 -20.89 -23.79
C LEU A 709 -24.62 -20.14 -25.06
N MET A 710 -24.85 -18.83 -24.96
CA MET A 710 -25.02 -17.95 -26.11
C MET A 710 -23.70 -17.26 -26.44
N LEU A 711 -23.38 -17.23 -27.73
CA LEU A 711 -22.20 -16.58 -28.30
C LEU A 711 -22.69 -15.49 -29.27
N ILE A 712 -22.22 -14.26 -29.09
CA ILE A 712 -22.57 -13.11 -29.91
C ILE A 712 -21.27 -12.54 -30.48
N ASN A 713 -21.14 -12.58 -31.80
CA ASN A 713 -19.95 -12.14 -32.50
C ASN A 713 -20.09 -10.66 -32.88
N ASN A 714 -19.09 -9.84 -32.57
CA ASN A 714 -19.08 -8.41 -32.91
C ASN A 714 -18.38 -8.10 -34.25
N SER A 715 -17.93 -9.14 -34.97
CA SER A 715 -17.33 -9.06 -36.29
C SER A 715 -18.25 -9.63 -37.38
N PRO A 716 -18.34 -8.99 -38.56
CA PRO A 716 -19.12 -9.49 -39.69
C PRO A 716 -18.53 -10.77 -40.33
N TYR A 717 -17.35 -11.21 -39.88
CA TYR A 717 -16.67 -12.40 -40.40
C TYR A 717 -17.02 -13.63 -39.53
N GLY A 718 -18.25 -14.15 -39.67
CA GLY A 718 -18.74 -15.30 -38.90
C GLY A 718 -20.28 -15.38 -38.85
N GLY A 719 -20.81 -16.27 -38.00
CA GLY A 719 -22.20 -16.15 -37.55
C GLY A 719 -22.35 -14.95 -36.61
N ARG A 720 -23.57 -14.45 -36.42
CA ARG A 720 -23.86 -13.29 -35.57
C ARG A 720 -24.19 -13.70 -34.14
N ILE A 721 -25.15 -14.61 -33.98
CA ILE A 721 -25.59 -15.14 -32.68
C ILE A 721 -25.67 -16.66 -32.80
N GLN A 722 -25.22 -17.37 -31.78
CA GLN A 722 -25.32 -18.82 -31.68
C GLN A 722 -25.70 -19.24 -30.25
N VAL A 723 -26.65 -20.16 -30.10
CA VAL A 723 -27.03 -20.75 -28.81
C VAL A 723 -26.69 -22.23 -28.79
N MET A 724 -25.84 -22.63 -27.85
CA MET A 724 -25.28 -23.97 -27.68
C MET A 724 -25.90 -24.66 -26.46
N ASP A 725 -26.53 -25.80 -26.68
CA ASP A 725 -27.09 -26.67 -25.63
C ASP A 725 -26.18 -27.87 -25.36
N TYR A 726 -25.84 -28.09 -24.10
CA TYR A 726 -24.99 -29.19 -23.67
C TYR A 726 -25.75 -30.27 -22.88
N GLY A 727 -27.06 -30.09 -22.62
CA GLY A 727 -27.79 -30.96 -21.69
C GLY A 727 -28.05 -32.38 -22.19
N THR A 728 -28.27 -32.57 -23.50
CA THR A 728 -28.80 -33.84 -24.05
C THR A 728 -27.74 -34.80 -24.61
N THR A 729 -26.46 -34.44 -24.59
CA THR A 729 -25.42 -35.26 -25.23
C THR A 729 -24.20 -35.48 -24.34
N THR A 730 -23.47 -36.54 -24.64
CA THR A 730 -22.10 -36.79 -24.17
C THR A 730 -21.06 -36.56 -25.28
N LEU A 731 -21.49 -36.19 -26.50
CA LEU A 731 -20.70 -36.18 -27.74
C LEU A 731 -20.51 -34.77 -28.35
N GLY A 732 -20.91 -33.70 -27.67
CA GLY A 732 -20.72 -32.32 -28.15
C GLY A 732 -21.90 -31.39 -27.88
N GLY A 733 -21.63 -30.08 -27.85
CA GLY A 733 -22.69 -29.07 -27.82
C GLY A 733 -23.57 -29.14 -29.08
N VAL A 734 -24.86 -28.83 -28.93
CA VAL A 734 -25.83 -28.79 -30.03
C VAL A 734 -26.29 -27.37 -30.26
N ILE A 735 -26.16 -26.88 -31.49
CA ILE A 735 -26.68 -25.56 -31.89
C ILE A 735 -28.21 -25.62 -31.90
N LYS A 736 -28.86 -24.86 -31.01
CA LYS A 736 -30.33 -24.71 -30.95
C LYS A 736 -30.83 -23.47 -31.66
N TYR A 737 -29.98 -22.47 -31.78
CA TYR A 737 -30.24 -21.23 -32.51
C TYR A 737 -28.96 -20.79 -33.20
N ARG A 738 -29.07 -20.32 -34.44
CA ARG A 738 -27.99 -19.62 -35.12
C ARG A 738 -28.61 -18.56 -36.03
N GLU A 739 -28.01 -17.38 -36.01
CA GLU A 739 -28.35 -16.25 -36.86
C GLU A 739 -27.06 -15.69 -37.46
N THR A 740 -27.10 -15.32 -38.72
CA THR A 740 -26.01 -14.66 -39.46
C THR A 740 -26.31 -13.18 -39.68
N TYR A 741 -25.29 -12.40 -40.04
CA TYR A 741 -25.42 -10.96 -40.25
C TYR A 741 -26.37 -10.58 -41.41
N GLU A 742 -26.59 -11.48 -42.37
CA GLU A 742 -27.45 -11.24 -43.54
C GLU A 742 -28.93 -11.57 -43.29
N GLU A 743 -29.22 -12.43 -42.30
CA GLU A 743 -30.58 -12.95 -42.04
C GLU A 743 -31.49 -11.95 -41.32
N SER A 744 -30.92 -10.97 -40.62
CA SER A 744 -31.69 -10.00 -39.84
C SER A 744 -30.86 -8.75 -39.57
N ALA A 745 -31.49 -7.59 -39.77
CA ALA A 745 -30.91 -6.29 -39.46
C ALA A 745 -31.18 -5.85 -38.01
N VAL A 746 -31.93 -6.64 -37.24
CA VAL A 746 -32.53 -6.21 -35.96
C VAL A 746 -31.48 -5.79 -34.94
N PHE A 747 -30.34 -6.48 -34.88
CA PHE A 747 -29.29 -6.15 -33.91
C PHE A 747 -28.23 -5.20 -34.47
N ASN A 748 -28.39 -4.66 -35.69
CA ASN A 748 -27.38 -3.76 -36.26
C ASN A 748 -27.29 -2.51 -35.38
N ALA A 749 -26.07 -2.16 -34.94
CA ALA A 749 -25.81 -1.08 -33.99
C ALA A 749 -26.39 -1.28 -32.57
N TRP A 750 -26.60 -2.54 -32.16
CA TRP A 750 -27.04 -2.90 -30.79
C TRP A 750 -26.02 -3.71 -29.99
N HIS A 751 -24.90 -4.11 -30.59
CA HIS A 751 -23.89 -4.93 -29.95
C HIS A 751 -22.47 -4.56 -30.43
N ASP A 752 -22.03 -3.33 -30.16
CA ASP A 752 -20.62 -2.96 -30.30
C ASP A 752 -19.84 -3.06 -28.96
N ASN A 753 -18.56 -2.67 -28.96
CA ASN A 753 -17.68 -2.79 -27.79
C ASN A 753 -18.08 -1.88 -26.61
N GLU A 754 -18.94 -0.89 -26.83
CA GLU A 754 -19.43 -0.01 -25.77
C GLU A 754 -20.79 -0.48 -25.22
N ASP A 755 -21.48 -1.38 -25.91
CA ASP A 755 -22.81 -1.85 -25.50
C ASP A 755 -22.75 -2.89 -24.38
N VAL A 756 -23.81 -2.92 -23.55
CA VAL A 756 -23.95 -3.89 -22.46
C VAL A 756 -25.03 -4.90 -22.81
N LEU A 757 -24.69 -6.19 -22.67
CA LEU A 757 -25.61 -7.29 -22.91
C LEU A 757 -25.83 -8.06 -21.61
N LEU A 758 -27.10 -8.31 -21.27
CA LEU A 758 -27.50 -8.96 -20.03
C LEU A 758 -28.49 -10.11 -20.33
N SER A 759 -28.35 -11.24 -19.67
CA SER A 759 -29.31 -12.36 -19.74
C SER A 759 -30.20 -12.43 -18.50
N GLY A 760 -31.47 -12.80 -18.70
CA GLY A 760 -32.45 -13.05 -17.63
C GLY A 760 -33.89 -13.10 -18.13
N ASP A 761 -34.83 -13.50 -17.28
CA ASP A 761 -36.27 -13.55 -17.56
C ASP A 761 -36.92 -12.18 -17.31
N PHE A 762 -36.57 -11.19 -18.14
CA PHE A 762 -37.08 -9.82 -18.01
C PHE A 762 -38.58 -9.69 -18.25
N MET A 763 -39.20 -10.68 -18.89
CA MET A 763 -40.59 -10.64 -19.34
C MET A 763 -41.51 -11.62 -18.58
N GLY A 764 -40.98 -12.37 -17.60
CA GLY A 764 -41.73 -13.37 -16.83
C GLY A 764 -42.27 -14.52 -17.70
N LEU A 765 -41.50 -14.93 -18.70
CA LEU A 765 -41.87 -15.96 -19.66
C LEU A 765 -41.42 -17.36 -19.25
N GLY A 766 -40.72 -17.49 -18.11
CA GLY A 766 -40.17 -18.75 -17.60
C GLY A 766 -38.99 -19.26 -18.42
N ARG A 767 -38.31 -18.36 -19.13
CA ARG A 767 -37.09 -18.60 -19.92
C ARG A 767 -36.33 -17.29 -20.04
N ASP A 768 -35.06 -17.34 -20.40
CA ASP A 768 -34.24 -16.13 -20.46
C ASP A 768 -34.36 -15.39 -21.80
N GLN A 769 -34.24 -14.07 -21.74
CA GLN A 769 -34.08 -13.16 -22.86
C GLN A 769 -32.71 -12.50 -22.78
N VAL A 770 -32.35 -11.76 -23.84
CA VAL A 770 -31.16 -10.90 -23.84
C VAL A 770 -31.59 -9.44 -23.91
N MET A 771 -31.14 -8.64 -22.95
CA MET A 771 -31.26 -7.20 -22.97
C MET A 771 -29.99 -6.59 -23.56
N PHE A 772 -30.16 -5.77 -24.60
CA PHE A 772 -29.13 -4.95 -25.21
C PHE A 772 -29.30 -3.52 -24.73
N ILE A 773 -28.26 -2.95 -24.12
CA ILE A 773 -28.21 -1.57 -23.64
C ILE A 773 -27.17 -0.84 -24.48
N ASN A 774 -27.65 0.14 -25.26
CA ASN A 774 -26.81 0.90 -26.16
C ASN A 774 -26.20 2.11 -25.44
N ARG A 775 -24.86 2.19 -25.38
CA ARG A 775 -24.13 3.32 -24.74
C ARG A 775 -23.78 4.44 -25.74
N ASN A 776 -23.90 4.17 -27.03
CA ASN A 776 -23.67 5.13 -28.13
C ASN A 776 -24.91 6.02 -28.43
N PRO A 777 -24.79 7.04 -29.31
CA PRO A 777 -25.93 7.85 -29.74
C PRO A 777 -26.94 7.01 -30.55
N GLY A 778 -28.11 6.71 -29.97
CA GLY A 778 -29.12 5.84 -30.59
C GLY A 778 -30.27 5.47 -29.65
N ASP A 779 -31.16 4.58 -30.08
CA ASP A 779 -32.14 3.94 -29.19
C ASP A 779 -31.42 3.15 -28.08
N ARG A 780 -32.07 2.96 -26.92
CA ARG A 780 -31.34 2.76 -25.65
C ARG A 780 -31.41 1.37 -25.06
N ILE A 781 -32.58 0.74 -25.07
CA ILE A 781 -32.76 -0.61 -24.53
C ILE A 781 -33.59 -1.45 -25.50
N MET A 782 -33.16 -2.69 -25.73
CA MET A 782 -33.92 -3.69 -26.49
C MET A 782 -33.88 -5.02 -25.74
N VAL A 783 -35.01 -5.71 -25.60
CA VAL A 783 -35.06 -7.08 -25.05
C VAL A 783 -35.49 -8.04 -26.14
N ALA A 784 -34.64 -9.01 -26.46
CA ALA A 784 -34.84 -10.01 -27.50
C ALA A 784 -35.02 -11.42 -26.91
N ASP A 785 -36.02 -12.15 -27.41
CA ASP A 785 -36.38 -13.50 -27.00
C ASP A 785 -36.04 -14.51 -28.10
N PHE A 786 -35.32 -15.57 -27.72
CA PHE A 786 -34.76 -16.59 -28.62
C PHE A 786 -35.44 -17.96 -28.47
N GLY A 787 -36.63 -18.02 -27.86
CA GLY A 787 -37.31 -19.28 -27.52
C GLY A 787 -37.59 -20.25 -28.67
N ASP A 788 -37.92 -21.49 -28.32
CA ASP A 788 -37.86 -22.68 -29.19
C ASP A 788 -38.71 -22.70 -30.47
N THR A 789 -39.69 -21.80 -30.61
CA THR A 789 -40.63 -21.82 -31.75
C THR A 789 -40.29 -20.84 -32.86
N GLN A 790 -39.25 -20.01 -32.69
CA GLN A 790 -38.97 -18.92 -33.62
C GLN A 790 -37.65 -19.16 -34.38
N PRO A 791 -37.64 -18.98 -35.72
CA PRO A 791 -36.41 -19.04 -36.51
C PRO A 791 -35.53 -17.80 -36.33
N LEU A 792 -36.10 -16.67 -35.90
CA LEU A 792 -35.41 -15.41 -35.62
C LEU A 792 -35.85 -14.88 -34.25
N ALA A 793 -34.98 -14.09 -33.62
CA ALA A 793 -35.26 -13.48 -32.34
C ALA A 793 -36.47 -12.54 -32.39
N LYS A 794 -37.28 -12.56 -31.34
CA LYS A 794 -38.46 -11.70 -31.21
C LYS A 794 -38.17 -10.57 -30.22
N ILE A 795 -38.32 -9.33 -30.68
CA ILE A 795 -38.21 -8.17 -29.79
C ILE A 795 -39.45 -8.08 -28.90
N ARG A 796 -39.23 -8.20 -27.58
CA ARG A 796 -40.27 -8.15 -26.54
C ARG A 796 -40.40 -6.77 -25.93
N TYR A 797 -39.32 -6.01 -25.90
CA TYR A 797 -39.27 -4.68 -25.34
C TYR A 797 -38.34 -3.78 -26.14
N PHE A 798 -38.69 -2.50 -26.24
CA PHE A 798 -37.89 -1.49 -26.92
C PHE A 798 -38.06 -0.12 -26.25
N MET A 799 -36.94 0.55 -25.97
CA MET A 799 -36.90 1.90 -25.42
C MET A 799 -36.09 2.82 -26.33
N SER A 800 -36.76 3.87 -26.82
CA SER A 800 -36.10 4.91 -27.61
C SER A 800 -35.23 5.83 -26.75
N ALA A 801 -34.32 6.56 -27.40
CA ALA A 801 -33.52 7.60 -26.75
C ALA A 801 -34.36 8.63 -25.96
N ALA A 802 -35.55 8.97 -26.48
CA ALA A 802 -36.45 9.95 -25.87
C ALA A 802 -37.09 9.45 -24.56
N ASN A 803 -37.38 8.15 -24.49
CA ASN A 803 -37.98 7.54 -23.29
C ASN A 803 -36.94 7.21 -22.20
N ALA A 804 -35.67 7.17 -22.58
CA ALA A 804 -34.54 6.82 -21.73
C ALA A 804 -33.84 8.01 -21.07
N THR A 805 -34.44 9.21 -21.10
CA THR A 805 -33.79 10.43 -20.60
C THR A 805 -33.37 10.33 -19.12
N TYR A 806 -34.09 9.56 -18.31
CA TYR A 806 -33.73 9.31 -16.92
C TYR A 806 -32.51 8.39 -16.72
N LEU A 807 -32.10 7.65 -17.76
CA LEU A 807 -30.89 6.83 -17.79
C LEU A 807 -29.63 7.62 -18.18
N GLN A 808 -29.77 8.91 -18.51
CA GLN A 808 -28.61 9.76 -18.81
C GLN A 808 -27.70 9.89 -17.58
N GLY A 809 -26.41 9.58 -17.76
CA GLY A 809 -25.42 9.53 -16.68
C GLY A 809 -25.53 8.30 -15.76
N TRP A 810 -26.31 7.27 -16.15
CA TRP A 810 -26.37 5.96 -15.48
C TRP A 810 -25.78 4.82 -16.32
N LEU A 811 -25.30 5.16 -17.51
CA LEU A 811 -24.75 4.26 -18.52
C LEU A 811 -23.35 4.73 -18.95
N ASP A 812 -22.67 5.51 -18.12
CA ASP A 812 -21.30 5.93 -18.40
C ASP A 812 -20.36 4.70 -18.33
N ALA A 813 -19.16 4.79 -18.92
CA ALA A 813 -18.23 3.65 -19.00
C ALA A 813 -17.95 2.98 -17.64
N ASN A 814 -17.98 3.78 -16.55
CA ASN A 814 -17.75 3.31 -15.19
C ASN A 814 -19.03 2.81 -14.48
N ASP A 815 -20.24 2.96 -15.03
CA ASP A 815 -21.45 2.52 -14.34
C ASP A 815 -21.68 1.00 -14.48
N LEU A 816 -22.28 0.39 -13.45
CA LEU A 816 -22.47 -1.07 -13.36
C LEU A 816 -23.95 -1.46 -13.47
N GLN A 817 -24.19 -2.65 -14.03
CA GLN A 817 -25.53 -3.22 -14.20
C GLN A 817 -25.57 -4.68 -13.76
N TYR A 818 -26.65 -5.07 -13.06
CA TYR A 818 -26.88 -6.43 -12.59
C TYR A 818 -28.32 -6.86 -12.85
N VAL A 819 -28.52 -8.16 -13.09
CA VAL A 819 -29.84 -8.76 -13.34
C VAL A 819 -30.22 -9.66 -12.17
N GLY A 820 -31.50 -9.64 -11.82
CA GLY A 820 -32.08 -10.57 -10.86
C GLY A 820 -33.48 -10.14 -10.41
N ASP A 821 -34.19 -11.04 -9.72
CA ASP A 821 -35.48 -10.76 -9.10
C ASP A 821 -35.30 -10.05 -7.76
N PHE A 822 -34.75 -8.84 -7.76
CA PHE A 822 -34.46 -8.07 -6.54
C PHE A 822 -35.73 -7.69 -5.76
N MET A 823 -36.87 -7.57 -6.46
CA MET A 823 -38.13 -7.16 -5.87
C MET A 823 -39.05 -8.34 -5.49
N GLY A 824 -38.68 -9.58 -5.83
CA GLY A 824 -39.48 -10.77 -5.58
C GLY A 824 -40.78 -10.81 -6.38
N ARG A 825 -40.73 -10.35 -7.64
CA ARG A 825 -41.86 -10.31 -8.58
C ARG A 825 -42.00 -11.59 -9.41
N GLY A 826 -41.02 -12.51 -9.33
CA GLY A 826 -41.01 -13.78 -10.06
C GLY A 826 -40.48 -13.69 -11.50
N HIS A 827 -39.80 -12.59 -11.81
CA HIS A 827 -39.13 -12.29 -13.08
C HIS A 827 -37.99 -11.31 -12.80
N ASP A 828 -37.08 -11.12 -13.75
CA ASP A 828 -35.86 -10.34 -13.49
C ASP A 828 -36.05 -8.83 -13.70
N GLN A 829 -35.40 -8.04 -12.85
CA GLN A 829 -35.22 -6.60 -13.00
C GLN A 829 -33.75 -6.25 -13.27
N VAL A 830 -33.48 -5.00 -13.68
CA VAL A 830 -32.11 -4.50 -13.85
C VAL A 830 -31.78 -3.49 -12.77
N LEU A 831 -30.72 -3.77 -12.01
CA LEU A 831 -30.13 -2.88 -11.03
C LEU A 831 -28.99 -2.09 -11.67
N PHE A 832 -29.10 -0.76 -11.66
CA PHE A 832 -28.10 0.19 -12.14
C PHE A 832 -27.35 0.84 -10.96
N ILE A 833 -26.04 0.95 -11.08
CA ILE A 833 -25.15 1.63 -10.11
C ILE A 833 -24.41 2.76 -10.79
N ASN A 834 -24.57 3.97 -10.26
CA ASN A 834 -23.87 5.17 -10.73
C ASN A 834 -22.58 5.41 -9.91
N ARG A 835 -21.41 5.26 -10.55
CA ARG A 835 -20.09 5.49 -9.90
C ARG A 835 -19.61 6.96 -10.01
N GLY A 836 -20.34 7.84 -10.68
CA GLY A 836 -20.03 9.27 -10.82
C GLY A 836 -20.14 10.09 -9.52
N SER A 837 -19.62 11.33 -9.51
CA SER A 837 -19.40 12.12 -8.28
C SER A 837 -20.62 12.87 -7.72
N SER A 838 -21.78 12.86 -8.38
CA SER A 838 -22.98 13.58 -7.92
C SER A 838 -24.28 12.92 -8.42
N GLY A 839 -25.28 12.74 -7.55
CA GLY A 839 -26.61 12.25 -7.93
C GLY A 839 -27.11 11.07 -7.10
N ALA A 840 -28.20 10.44 -7.58
CA ALA A 840 -28.64 9.15 -7.06
C ALA A 840 -27.63 8.05 -7.45
N LYS A 841 -27.48 7.03 -6.60
CA LYS A 841 -26.41 6.02 -6.73
C LYS A 841 -26.88 4.68 -7.23
N MET A 842 -28.16 4.38 -7.00
CA MET A 842 -28.70 3.08 -7.34
C MET A 842 -30.15 3.19 -7.77
N MET A 843 -30.49 2.41 -8.79
CA MET A 843 -31.83 2.33 -9.35
C MET A 843 -32.13 0.90 -9.75
N ILE A 844 -33.35 0.43 -9.53
CA ILE A 844 -33.84 -0.85 -10.09
C ILE A 844 -35.00 -0.55 -11.00
N VAL A 845 -34.94 -1.08 -12.22
CA VAL A 845 -35.94 -0.87 -13.27
C VAL A 845 -36.54 -2.21 -13.68
N ASP A 846 -37.86 -2.29 -13.65
CA ASP A 846 -38.65 -3.42 -14.13
C ASP A 846 -39.17 -3.11 -15.55
N PHE A 847 -38.96 -4.04 -16.48
CA PHE A 847 -39.34 -3.90 -17.89
C PHE A 847 -40.53 -4.79 -18.29
N ALA A 848 -41.01 -5.66 -17.40
CA ALA A 848 -42.02 -6.67 -17.73
C ALA A 848 -43.40 -6.08 -18.01
N ASN A 849 -43.74 -4.94 -17.39
CA ASN A 849 -45.09 -4.36 -17.43
C ASN A 849 -45.46 -3.69 -18.77
N GLY A 850 -44.54 -3.65 -19.75
CA GLY A 850 -44.77 -3.05 -21.07
C GLY A 850 -44.71 -1.52 -21.09
N SER A 851 -44.30 -0.86 -20.01
CA SER A 851 -44.09 0.59 -19.96
C SER A 851 -43.00 1.02 -20.96
N ALA A 852 -43.30 1.99 -21.82
CA ALA A 852 -42.34 2.50 -22.81
C ALA A 852 -41.06 3.12 -22.21
N THR A 853 -41.06 3.41 -20.90
CA THR A 853 -39.90 3.90 -20.13
C THR A 853 -39.34 2.88 -19.15
N GLY A 854 -39.99 1.73 -18.96
CA GLY A 854 -39.77 0.86 -17.81
C GLY A 854 -40.39 1.46 -16.53
N GLU A 855 -40.50 0.66 -15.48
CA GLU A 855 -40.94 1.07 -14.15
C GLU A 855 -39.75 1.14 -13.21
N VAL A 856 -39.40 2.34 -12.75
CA VAL A 856 -38.42 2.49 -11.68
C VAL A 856 -39.05 2.03 -10.37
N VAL A 857 -38.71 0.81 -9.95
CA VAL A 857 -39.23 0.16 -8.74
C VAL A 857 -38.40 0.48 -7.50
N TYR A 858 -37.19 1.00 -7.71
CA TYR A 858 -36.27 1.40 -6.64
C TYR A 858 -35.41 2.58 -7.09
N LEU A 859 -35.23 3.58 -6.23
CA LEU A 859 -34.30 4.69 -6.46
C LEU A 859 -33.75 5.19 -5.12
N ALA A 860 -32.43 5.24 -4.98
CA ALA A 860 -31.76 5.70 -3.75
C ALA A 860 -30.67 6.74 -4.02
N SER A 861 -30.62 7.78 -3.16
CA SER A 861 -29.61 8.83 -3.20
C SER A 861 -28.52 8.66 -2.14
N ALA A 862 -27.30 9.04 -2.50
CA ALA A 862 -26.01 8.52 -2.03
C ALA A 862 -25.60 8.69 -0.56
N ALA A 863 -26.31 9.39 0.31
CA ALA A 863 -25.69 9.84 1.57
C ALA A 863 -25.41 8.67 2.54
N GLY A 864 -24.22 8.07 2.43
CA GLY A 864 -23.68 7.05 3.34
C GLY A 864 -23.85 5.58 2.93
N MET A 865 -24.66 5.26 1.92
CA MET A 865 -25.06 3.88 1.61
C MET A 865 -23.91 2.96 1.17
N PHE A 866 -22.93 3.51 0.45
CA PHE A 866 -21.75 2.81 -0.05
C PHE A 866 -20.48 3.61 0.27
N ALA A 867 -20.47 4.36 1.38
CA ALA A 867 -19.30 5.16 1.73
C ALA A 867 -18.08 4.25 1.98
N GLY A 868 -17.05 4.41 1.15
CA GLY A 868 -15.87 3.54 1.15
C GLY A 868 -15.99 2.32 0.24
N TRP A 869 -17.10 2.13 -0.46
CA TRP A 869 -17.37 1.02 -1.39
C TRP A 869 -17.70 1.57 -2.79
N LEU A 870 -17.56 0.75 -3.83
CA LEU A 870 -17.83 1.07 -5.24
C LEU A 870 -16.86 2.12 -5.84
N ASP A 871 -15.59 2.09 -5.41
CA ASP A 871 -14.54 2.85 -6.07
C ASP A 871 -14.10 2.22 -7.41
N ALA A 872 -13.03 2.75 -8.02
CA ALA A 872 -12.56 2.27 -9.32
C ALA A 872 -11.97 0.85 -9.25
N ASP A 873 -11.51 0.42 -8.07
CA ASP A 873 -10.87 -0.88 -7.86
C ASP A 873 -11.90 -1.94 -7.39
N ASP A 874 -13.06 -1.49 -6.92
CA ASP A 874 -14.20 -2.32 -6.51
C ASP A 874 -15.01 -2.85 -7.71
N GLU A 875 -14.41 -3.73 -8.50
CA GLU A 875 -15.07 -4.39 -9.64
C GLU A 875 -15.45 -5.85 -9.31
N LYS A 876 -16.43 -6.41 -10.03
CA LYS A 876 -16.91 -7.82 -9.94
C LYS A 876 -17.87 -8.14 -8.77
N HIS A 877 -19.01 -7.48 -8.68
CA HIS A 877 -20.11 -7.87 -7.76
C HIS A 877 -20.96 -9.01 -8.35
N LEU A 878 -21.82 -9.61 -7.52
CA LEU A 878 -22.67 -10.75 -7.90
C LEU A 878 -24.11 -10.52 -7.45
N ALA A 879 -25.06 -10.97 -8.26
CA ALA A 879 -26.48 -11.02 -7.92
C ALA A 879 -26.91 -12.48 -7.72
N GLY A 880 -27.86 -12.71 -6.81
CA GLY A 880 -28.43 -14.03 -6.54
C GLY A 880 -29.12 -14.12 -5.17
N ASP A 881 -29.83 -15.21 -4.91
CA ASP A 881 -30.50 -15.49 -3.64
C ASP A 881 -29.52 -16.11 -2.64
N PHE A 882 -28.58 -15.33 -2.12
CA PHE A 882 -27.54 -15.82 -1.20
C PHE A 882 -28.05 -16.16 0.19
N LEU A 883 -29.18 -15.56 0.58
CA LEU A 883 -29.74 -15.66 1.94
C LEU A 883 -30.99 -16.55 2.00
N HIS A 884 -31.40 -17.14 0.88
CA HIS A 884 -32.60 -17.96 0.73
C HIS A 884 -33.88 -17.20 1.15
N LEU A 885 -34.01 -15.98 0.66
CA LEU A 885 -35.17 -15.11 0.92
C LEU A 885 -36.24 -15.22 -0.17
N GLY A 886 -35.96 -15.98 -1.25
CA GLY A 886 -36.87 -16.18 -2.38
C GLY A 886 -36.93 -15.00 -3.34
N HIS A 887 -35.87 -14.19 -3.36
CA HIS A 887 -35.63 -13.06 -4.25
C HIS A 887 -34.13 -12.76 -4.23
N ASP A 888 -33.62 -11.98 -5.18
CA ASP A 888 -32.17 -11.77 -5.31
C ASP A 888 -31.63 -10.65 -4.42
N GLN A 889 -30.37 -10.78 -4.01
CA GLN A 889 -29.56 -9.79 -3.30
C GLN A 889 -28.36 -9.39 -4.17
N LEU A 890 -27.74 -8.25 -3.84
CA LEU A 890 -26.46 -7.85 -4.40
C LEU A 890 -25.34 -8.09 -3.40
N MET A 891 -24.37 -8.92 -3.77
CA MET A 891 -23.12 -9.14 -3.03
C MET A 891 -22.02 -8.25 -3.60
N ILE A 892 -21.58 -7.26 -2.82
CA ILE A 892 -20.52 -6.32 -3.20
C ILE A 892 -19.20 -6.66 -2.50
N PHE A 893 -18.09 -6.36 -3.16
CA PHE A 893 -16.73 -6.62 -2.68
C PHE A 893 -15.93 -5.32 -2.71
N ASN A 894 -14.97 -5.22 -1.79
CA ASN A 894 -14.10 -4.06 -1.64
C ASN A 894 -12.63 -4.47 -1.82
N GLN A 895 -11.85 -3.69 -2.55
CA GLN A 895 -10.39 -3.86 -2.69
C GLN A 895 -9.59 -2.75 -1.98
N GLY A 896 -10.18 -1.57 -1.75
CA GLY A 896 -9.51 -0.37 -1.26
C GLY A 896 -9.31 -0.24 0.27
N GLY A 897 -9.73 -1.22 1.08
CA GLY A 897 -9.48 -1.25 2.52
C GLY A 897 -10.28 -0.23 3.37
N THR A 898 -11.02 0.69 2.74
CA THR A 898 -11.97 1.59 3.40
C THR A 898 -13.36 0.94 3.42
N GLY A 899 -14.03 0.86 4.57
CA GLY A 899 -15.30 0.12 4.67
C GLY A 899 -15.11 -1.32 5.15
N GLY A 900 -15.94 -2.25 4.68
CA GLY A 900 -15.76 -3.69 4.90
C GLY A 900 -15.16 -4.35 3.65
N ARG A 901 -14.90 -5.65 3.72
CA ARG A 901 -14.32 -6.48 2.65
C ARG A 901 -15.40 -7.01 1.68
N MET A 902 -16.53 -7.46 2.21
CA MET A 902 -17.68 -7.94 1.42
C MET A 902 -18.99 -7.61 2.14
N GLY A 903 -20.04 -7.26 1.39
CA GLY A 903 -21.37 -7.02 1.95
C GLY A 903 -22.49 -7.58 1.07
N ILE A 904 -23.56 -8.10 1.70
CA ILE A 904 -24.77 -8.58 1.00
C ILE A 904 -25.92 -7.59 1.28
N TYR A 905 -26.46 -6.99 0.24
CA TYR A 905 -27.52 -5.98 0.29
C TYR A 905 -28.84 -6.51 -0.27
N ASP A 906 -29.93 -6.28 0.48
CA ASP A 906 -31.30 -6.67 0.14
C ASP A 906 -32.17 -5.42 -0.12
N PHE A 907 -32.86 -5.37 -1.27
CA PHE A 907 -33.55 -4.15 -1.73
C PHE A 907 -35.07 -4.18 -1.58
N LYS A 908 -35.66 -5.33 -1.26
CA LYS A 908 -37.12 -5.54 -1.25
C LYS A 908 -37.88 -4.62 -0.28
N SER A 909 -37.23 -4.12 0.78
CA SER A 909 -37.82 -3.24 1.80
C SER A 909 -38.00 -1.78 1.36
N GLY A 910 -37.42 -1.37 0.21
CA GLY A 910 -37.90 -0.22 -0.57
C GLY A 910 -37.55 1.21 -0.12
N SER A 911 -36.45 1.48 0.59
CA SER A 911 -36.06 2.90 0.83
C SER A 911 -34.57 3.15 1.10
N ALA A 912 -33.82 2.12 1.47
CA ALA A 912 -32.36 2.07 1.45
C ALA A 912 -32.00 0.59 1.55
N GLY A 913 -31.45 -0.02 0.49
CA GLY A 913 -30.97 -1.39 0.46
C GLY A 913 -30.34 -1.78 1.80
N THR A 914 -30.88 -2.82 2.40
CA THR A 914 -30.54 -3.24 3.75
C THR A 914 -29.31 -4.12 3.70
N LEU A 915 -28.23 -3.70 4.35
CA LEU A 915 -27.05 -4.55 4.56
C LEU A 915 -27.44 -5.71 5.48
N ARG A 916 -27.45 -6.93 4.94
CA ARG A 916 -27.84 -8.17 5.64
C ARG A 916 -26.64 -8.92 6.19
N TYR A 917 -25.48 -8.78 5.55
CA TYR A 917 -24.22 -9.38 5.98
C TYR A 917 -23.06 -8.44 5.67
N LEU A 918 -22.09 -8.35 6.57
CA LEU A 918 -20.89 -7.54 6.42
C LEU A 918 -19.68 -8.32 6.93
N GLU A 919 -18.72 -8.57 6.05
CA GLU A 919 -17.38 -9.00 6.44
C GLU A 919 -16.46 -7.79 6.52
N ASN A 920 -15.80 -7.60 7.66
CA ASN A 920 -14.79 -6.54 7.85
C ASN A 920 -13.38 -7.07 7.57
N TRP A 921 -12.48 -6.18 7.15
CA TRP A 921 -11.06 -6.49 6.91
C TRP A 921 -10.34 -7.14 8.11
N ASN A 922 -10.74 -6.76 9.33
CA ASN A 922 -10.19 -7.28 10.59
C ASN A 922 -11.09 -8.35 11.24
N SER A 923 -11.97 -9.00 10.48
CA SER A 923 -12.85 -10.02 11.02
C SER A 923 -12.03 -11.16 11.65
N PRO A 924 -12.26 -11.53 12.92
CA PRO A 924 -11.53 -12.60 13.59
C PRO A 924 -11.76 -13.99 12.97
N LEU A 925 -12.81 -14.14 12.14
CA LEU A 925 -13.07 -15.36 11.40
C LEU A 925 -12.22 -15.49 10.12
N GLY A 926 -11.72 -14.38 9.57
CA GLY A 926 -10.82 -14.36 8.42
C GLY A 926 -11.32 -15.08 7.15
N LEU A 927 -12.63 -15.28 7.00
CA LEU A 927 -13.22 -16.17 5.98
C LEU A 927 -12.71 -15.86 4.57
N LEU A 928 -12.78 -14.61 4.13
CA LEU A 928 -12.38 -14.23 2.77
C LEU A 928 -10.94 -13.67 2.69
N SER A 929 -10.13 -13.82 3.73
CA SER A 929 -8.75 -13.32 3.72
C SER A 929 -7.95 -14.10 2.67
N SER A 930 -7.32 -13.40 1.71
CA SER A 930 -6.57 -13.98 0.58
C SER A 930 -7.42 -14.74 -0.46
N TRP A 931 -8.72 -14.44 -0.56
CA TRP A 931 -9.64 -15.06 -1.55
C TRP A 931 -10.42 -14.05 -2.39
N VAL A 932 -10.18 -12.76 -2.19
CA VAL A 932 -10.88 -11.67 -2.89
C VAL A 932 -9.91 -10.64 -3.45
N ASP A 933 -8.67 -11.06 -3.69
CA ASP A 933 -7.61 -10.21 -4.25
C ASP A 933 -7.91 -9.88 -5.73
N ALA A 934 -7.20 -8.90 -6.31
CA ALA A 934 -7.49 -8.39 -7.66
C ALA A 934 -7.46 -9.48 -8.76
N GLY A 935 -6.56 -10.46 -8.59
CA GLY A 935 -6.39 -11.61 -9.48
C GLY A 935 -7.44 -12.72 -9.29
N ASP A 936 -8.17 -12.73 -8.17
CA ASP A 936 -9.08 -13.83 -7.84
C ASP A 936 -10.37 -13.79 -8.67
N ARG A 937 -10.89 -14.98 -8.97
CA ARG A 937 -12.14 -15.19 -9.74
C ARG A 937 -13.28 -15.58 -8.83
N ARG A 938 -14.50 -15.17 -9.20
CA ARG A 938 -15.71 -15.37 -8.41
C ARG A 938 -16.95 -15.56 -9.29
N ILE A 939 -17.80 -16.52 -8.93
CA ILE A 939 -19.10 -16.78 -9.57
C ILE A 939 -20.14 -17.17 -8.51
N ALA A 940 -21.42 -16.94 -8.80
CA ALA A 940 -22.55 -17.29 -7.93
C ALA A 940 -23.45 -18.34 -8.58
N GLY A 941 -24.09 -19.15 -7.74
CA GLY A 941 -25.13 -20.10 -8.16
C GLY A 941 -25.41 -21.17 -7.12
N ASP A 942 -26.48 -21.94 -7.29
CA ASP A 942 -26.85 -23.10 -6.47
C ASP A 942 -25.96 -24.33 -6.75
N PHE A 943 -24.66 -24.20 -6.47
CA PHE A 943 -23.68 -25.28 -6.69
C PHE A 943 -23.97 -26.53 -5.83
N ALA A 944 -24.57 -26.33 -4.65
CA ALA A 944 -24.87 -27.41 -3.72
C ALA A 944 -26.24 -28.08 -3.98
N GLY A 945 -27.10 -27.49 -4.82
CA GLY A 945 -28.45 -28.00 -5.10
C GLY A 945 -29.40 -27.84 -3.90
N LEU A 946 -29.26 -26.74 -3.16
CA LEU A 946 -30.01 -26.44 -1.95
C LEU A 946 -31.19 -25.47 -2.20
N GLY A 947 -31.35 -24.98 -3.43
CA GLY A 947 -32.40 -24.06 -3.85
C GLY A 947 -32.12 -22.59 -3.49
N TYR A 948 -30.86 -22.20 -3.40
CA TYR A 948 -30.38 -20.83 -3.20
C TYR A 948 -28.91 -20.74 -3.62
N ASP A 949 -28.38 -19.53 -3.78
CA ASP A 949 -27.06 -19.34 -4.34
C ASP A 949 -25.93 -19.41 -3.31
N GLN A 950 -24.80 -19.98 -3.74
CA GLN A 950 -23.53 -19.97 -3.03
C GLN A 950 -22.50 -19.15 -3.81
N LEU A 951 -21.45 -18.71 -3.12
CA LEU A 951 -20.30 -18.03 -3.72
C LEU A 951 -19.18 -19.04 -3.95
N LEU A 952 -18.72 -19.19 -5.20
CA LEU A 952 -17.50 -19.91 -5.52
C LEU A 952 -16.37 -18.91 -5.76
N LEU A 953 -15.25 -19.08 -5.06
CA LEU A 953 -14.03 -18.29 -5.22
C LEU A 953 -12.88 -19.17 -5.69
N ALA A 954 -12.02 -18.59 -6.52
CA ALA A 954 -10.78 -19.21 -6.95
C ALA A 954 -9.60 -18.27 -6.82
N ASN A 955 -8.56 -18.73 -6.12
CA ASN A 955 -7.31 -18.00 -5.94
C ASN A 955 -6.34 -18.32 -7.09
N LEU A 956 -6.06 -17.31 -7.92
CA LEU A 956 -5.21 -17.46 -9.12
C LEU A 956 -3.73 -17.17 -8.87
N ASP A 957 -3.38 -16.57 -7.72
CA ASP A 957 -2.01 -16.19 -7.38
C ASP A 957 -1.17 -17.35 -6.83
N SER A 958 -1.77 -18.53 -6.63
CA SER A 958 -1.11 -19.76 -6.14
C SER A 958 -0.91 -20.78 -7.28
N PRO A 959 0.27 -21.41 -7.40
CA PRO A 959 0.49 -22.50 -8.37
C PRO A 959 -0.53 -23.64 -8.16
N GLY A 960 -1.33 -23.92 -9.19
CA GLY A 960 -2.35 -24.98 -9.19
C GLY A 960 -3.76 -24.55 -8.79
N GLY A 961 -4.00 -23.25 -8.55
CA GLY A 961 -5.28 -22.57 -8.31
C GLY A 961 -6.24 -23.22 -7.30
N LYS A 962 -6.50 -22.52 -6.20
CA LYS A 962 -7.32 -23.05 -5.09
C LYS A 962 -8.77 -22.65 -5.28
N MET A 963 -9.74 -23.53 -5.02
CA MET A 963 -11.18 -23.20 -5.08
C MET A 963 -11.89 -23.44 -3.74
N ILE A 964 -12.84 -22.58 -3.42
CA ILE A 964 -13.69 -22.67 -2.22
C ILE A 964 -15.12 -22.26 -2.53
N ILE A 965 -16.10 -22.93 -1.91
CA ILE A 965 -17.52 -22.56 -1.99
C ILE A 965 -18.03 -22.17 -0.60
N TYR A 966 -18.55 -20.95 -0.52
CA TYR A 966 -19.15 -20.35 0.68
C TYR A 966 -20.66 -20.35 0.62
N ASP A 967 -21.28 -20.78 1.71
CA ASP A 967 -22.72 -20.70 1.95
C ASP A 967 -23.04 -19.60 2.98
N PHE A 968 -23.90 -18.67 2.57
CA PHE A 968 -24.31 -17.50 3.35
C PHE A 968 -25.74 -17.59 3.93
N LYS A 969 -26.48 -18.70 3.78
CA LYS A 969 -27.83 -18.82 4.37
C LYS A 969 -27.85 -18.60 5.90
N GLY A 970 -26.80 -19.04 6.60
CA GLY A 970 -26.62 -18.83 8.05
C GLY A 970 -26.08 -17.45 8.46
N ALA A 971 -25.86 -16.54 7.51
CA ALA A 971 -25.24 -15.24 7.74
C ALA A 971 -26.05 -14.33 8.68
N LEU A 972 -27.38 -14.44 8.67
CA LEU A 972 -28.27 -13.71 9.58
C LEU A 972 -28.07 -14.11 11.06
N GLU A 973 -27.47 -15.28 11.30
CA GLU A 973 -27.13 -15.82 12.63
C GLU A 973 -25.62 -15.71 12.94
N ASN A 974 -24.86 -14.93 12.16
CA ASN A 974 -23.39 -14.83 12.21
C ASN A 974 -22.65 -16.16 11.95
N ASN A 975 -23.23 -17.06 11.16
CA ASN A 975 -22.74 -18.43 10.97
C ASN A 975 -22.56 -18.79 9.48
N ALA A 976 -21.94 -17.90 8.70
CA ALA A 976 -21.51 -18.23 7.34
C ALA A 976 -20.45 -19.35 7.39
N GLN A 977 -20.59 -20.37 6.55
CA GLN A 977 -19.74 -21.56 6.60
C GLN A 977 -19.16 -21.87 5.23
N ALA A 978 -17.86 -22.17 5.20
CA ALA A 978 -17.25 -22.84 4.05
C ALA A 978 -17.80 -24.26 4.00
N ARG A 979 -18.47 -24.63 2.90
CA ARG A 979 -18.96 -26.01 2.72
C ARG A 979 -17.94 -26.90 2.02
N TYR A 980 -17.11 -26.32 1.15
CA TYR A 980 -16.21 -27.08 0.29
C TYR A 980 -14.88 -26.37 0.12
N PHE A 981 -13.79 -27.06 0.45
CA PHE A 981 -12.42 -26.54 0.42
C PHE A 981 -11.54 -27.52 -0.35
N LEU A 982 -10.94 -27.09 -1.46
CA LEU A 982 -9.95 -27.87 -2.20
C LEU A 982 -8.56 -27.30 -1.93
N GLU A 983 -7.79 -27.98 -1.07
CA GLU A 983 -6.40 -27.63 -0.75
C GLU A 983 -5.45 -28.68 -1.29
N GLY A 984 -4.54 -28.26 -2.19
CA GLY A 984 -3.34 -29.01 -2.54
C GLY A 984 -3.56 -30.22 -3.48
N SER A 985 -2.78 -30.23 -4.57
CA SER A 985 -2.46 -31.41 -5.41
C SER A 985 -3.59 -32.02 -6.27
N SER A 986 -4.13 -31.27 -7.22
CA SER A 986 -4.67 -31.93 -8.41
C SER A 986 -4.41 -31.11 -9.66
N GLY A 987 -3.68 -31.65 -10.63
CA GLY A 987 -3.61 -31.15 -12.02
C GLY A 987 -4.95 -31.28 -12.76
N PHE A 988 -6.08 -31.18 -12.04
CA PHE A 988 -7.42 -31.43 -12.54
C PHE A 988 -8.01 -30.18 -13.19
N PHE A 989 -7.81 -29.03 -12.55
CA PHE A 989 -8.13 -27.70 -13.09
C PHE A 989 -6.90 -26.99 -13.68
N GLU A 990 -5.74 -27.67 -13.73
CA GLU A 990 -4.54 -27.13 -14.37
C GLU A 990 -4.84 -26.85 -15.85
N GLY A 991 -4.65 -25.59 -16.24
CA GLY A 991 -5.01 -25.07 -17.57
C GLY A 991 -6.51 -24.95 -17.84
N TRP A 992 -7.36 -24.83 -16.81
CA TRP A 992 -8.79 -24.49 -16.91
C TRP A 992 -9.18 -23.25 -16.08
N ILE A 993 -8.20 -22.67 -15.40
CA ILE A 993 -8.37 -21.58 -14.42
C ILE A 993 -7.34 -20.47 -14.66
N ASP A 994 -6.84 -20.36 -15.89
CA ASP A 994 -5.86 -19.36 -16.26
C ASP A 994 -6.51 -17.97 -16.29
N SER A 995 -5.69 -16.92 -16.19
CA SER A 995 -6.17 -15.55 -16.05
C SER A 995 -7.03 -15.06 -17.23
N ASP A 996 -6.89 -15.67 -18.41
CA ASP A 996 -7.62 -15.35 -19.64
C ASP A 996 -8.82 -16.28 -19.92
N ASP A 997 -9.07 -17.31 -19.10
CA ASP A 997 -10.18 -18.25 -19.31
C ASP A 997 -11.54 -17.65 -18.94
N PHE A 998 -12.60 -18.10 -19.63
CA PHE A 998 -13.99 -17.70 -19.33
C PHE A 998 -14.66 -18.69 -18.37
N TRP A 999 -15.38 -18.14 -17.39
CA TRP A 999 -16.04 -18.89 -16.33
C TRP A 999 -17.52 -18.53 -16.29
N PHE A 1000 -18.37 -19.56 -16.35
CA PHE A 1000 -19.80 -19.38 -16.24
C PHE A 1000 -20.40 -20.33 -15.21
N ALA A 1001 -21.49 -19.90 -14.59
CA ALA A 1001 -22.31 -20.71 -13.72
C ALA A 1001 -23.68 -20.90 -14.35
N GLY A 1002 -24.17 -22.13 -14.39
CA GLY A 1002 -25.53 -22.44 -14.86
C GLY A 1002 -25.86 -23.93 -14.73
N ASP A 1003 -27.14 -24.28 -14.83
CA ASP A 1003 -27.60 -25.67 -14.91
C ASP A 1003 -27.51 -26.20 -16.35
N PHE A 1004 -26.29 -26.31 -16.89
CA PHE A 1004 -26.05 -26.74 -18.27
C PHE A 1004 -26.52 -28.16 -18.58
N LYS A 1005 -26.63 -29.01 -17.54
CA LYS A 1005 -27.00 -30.43 -17.67
C LYS A 1005 -28.43 -30.73 -17.24
N GLY A 1006 -29.21 -29.73 -16.83
CA GLY A 1006 -30.61 -29.90 -16.40
C GLY A 1006 -30.75 -30.78 -15.16
N LEU A 1007 -29.81 -30.63 -14.21
CA LEU A 1007 -29.73 -31.41 -12.99
C LEU A 1007 -30.41 -30.72 -11.81
N GLY A 1008 -31.02 -29.55 -12.02
CA GLY A 1008 -31.69 -28.74 -11.00
C GLY A 1008 -30.73 -28.08 -10.02
N ARG A 1009 -29.48 -27.83 -10.43
CA ARG A 1009 -28.42 -27.18 -9.64
C ARG A 1009 -27.38 -26.55 -10.54
N THR A 1010 -26.55 -25.65 -10.05
CA THR A 1010 -25.52 -24.97 -10.84
C THR A 1010 -24.28 -25.86 -11.06
N GLN A 1011 -23.75 -25.82 -12.28
CA GLN A 1011 -22.44 -26.33 -12.67
C GLN A 1011 -21.53 -25.18 -13.11
N GLY A 1012 -20.21 -25.40 -13.06
CA GLY A 1012 -19.22 -24.48 -13.62
C GLY A 1012 -18.86 -24.88 -15.05
N MET A 1013 -18.93 -23.93 -15.98
CA MET A 1013 -18.40 -24.06 -17.34
C MET A 1013 -17.12 -23.23 -17.47
N PHE A 1014 -16.03 -23.87 -17.89
CA PHE A 1014 -14.70 -23.29 -18.07
C PHE A 1014 -14.29 -23.38 -19.53
N MET A 1015 -13.92 -22.25 -20.14
CA MET A 1015 -13.52 -22.19 -21.55
C MET A 1015 -12.14 -21.58 -21.70
N ASN A 1016 -11.26 -22.30 -22.40
CA ASN A 1016 -9.86 -21.94 -22.55
C ASN A 1016 -9.61 -21.03 -23.75
N ARG A 1017 -8.65 -20.09 -23.64
CA ARG A 1017 -8.28 -19.19 -24.75
C ARG A 1017 -6.89 -19.40 -25.37
N GLY A 1018 -6.01 -20.19 -24.76
CA GLY A 1018 -4.69 -20.47 -25.37
C GLY A 1018 -3.73 -21.41 -24.64
N GLY A 1019 -4.20 -22.23 -23.68
CA GLY A 1019 -3.35 -22.97 -22.73
C GLY A 1019 -3.22 -24.49 -22.92
N ILE A 1020 -2.55 -25.13 -21.95
CA ILE A 1020 -2.38 -26.59 -21.83
C ILE A 1020 -3.68 -27.19 -21.27
N GLY A 1021 -4.51 -27.84 -22.09
CA GLY A 1021 -5.79 -28.37 -21.61
C GLY A 1021 -6.73 -28.81 -22.72
N GLY A 1022 -8.03 -28.86 -22.41
CA GLY A 1022 -9.09 -28.94 -23.43
C GLY A 1022 -9.52 -27.54 -23.87
N ARG A 1023 -10.64 -27.46 -24.60
CA ARG A 1023 -11.26 -26.22 -25.06
C ARG A 1023 -12.40 -25.76 -24.16
N LEU A 1024 -13.27 -26.68 -23.74
CA LEU A 1024 -14.42 -26.42 -22.87
C LEU A 1024 -14.59 -27.54 -21.84
N TYR A 1025 -14.94 -27.20 -20.61
CA TYR A 1025 -15.17 -28.15 -19.52
C TYR A 1025 -16.39 -27.77 -18.68
N ILE A 1026 -17.28 -28.73 -18.42
CA ILE A 1026 -18.44 -28.56 -17.52
C ILE A 1026 -18.25 -29.46 -16.29
N HIS A 1027 -18.24 -28.84 -15.11
CA HIS A 1027 -17.96 -29.49 -13.84
C HIS A 1027 -19.12 -29.34 -12.85
N SER A 1028 -19.48 -30.43 -12.17
CA SER A 1028 -20.44 -30.40 -11.06
C SER A 1028 -19.71 -30.39 -9.72
N PHE A 1029 -20.19 -29.58 -8.77
CA PHE A 1029 -19.60 -29.45 -7.43
C PHE A 1029 -20.33 -30.25 -6.32
N GLN A 1030 -21.36 -31.02 -6.67
CA GLN A 1030 -22.14 -31.82 -5.73
C GLN A 1030 -21.32 -32.94 -5.06
N GLY A 1031 -21.34 -33.04 -3.72
CA GLY A 1031 -20.88 -34.22 -2.95
C GLY A 1031 -19.63 -34.06 -2.08
N GLY A 1032 -18.83 -33.00 -2.27
CA GLY A 1032 -17.60 -32.74 -1.50
C GLY A 1032 -16.42 -33.64 -1.87
N ALA A 1033 -15.30 -33.03 -2.31
CA ALA A 1033 -14.17 -33.61 -3.08
C ALA A 1033 -14.53 -33.87 -4.57
N PRO A 1034 -13.59 -33.70 -5.52
CA PRO A 1034 -13.87 -33.09 -6.82
C PRO A 1034 -15.00 -33.85 -7.52
N GLY A 1035 -16.09 -33.14 -7.76
CA GLY A 1035 -17.26 -33.74 -8.37
C GLY A 1035 -16.96 -34.20 -9.79
N GLN A 1036 -17.95 -34.80 -10.42
CA GLN A 1036 -17.74 -35.43 -11.72
C GLN A 1036 -17.65 -34.37 -12.82
N GLY A 1037 -16.60 -34.44 -13.64
CA GLY A 1037 -16.58 -33.76 -14.94
C GLY A 1037 -17.70 -34.31 -15.81
N LEU A 1038 -18.68 -33.46 -16.12
CA LEU A 1038 -19.88 -33.86 -16.85
C LEU A 1038 -19.69 -33.77 -18.37
N TYR A 1039 -18.78 -32.92 -18.82
CA TYR A 1039 -18.42 -32.75 -20.23
C TYR A 1039 -17.02 -32.15 -20.36
N ARG A 1040 -16.26 -32.60 -21.37
CA ARG A 1040 -14.95 -32.04 -21.75
C ARG A 1040 -14.82 -32.09 -23.26
N GLU A 1041 -14.39 -30.99 -23.86
CA GLU A 1041 -14.08 -30.86 -25.28
C GLU A 1041 -12.58 -30.58 -25.43
N SER A 1042 -11.92 -31.21 -26.40
CA SER A 1042 -10.52 -30.96 -26.74
C SER A 1042 -10.39 -29.97 -27.91
N TRP A 1043 -9.24 -29.30 -28.03
CA TRP A 1043 -8.95 -28.46 -29.19
C TRP A 1043 -9.01 -29.28 -30.50
N GLY A 1044 -9.75 -28.78 -31.49
CA GLY A 1044 -9.94 -29.46 -32.78
C GLY A 1044 -10.95 -30.62 -32.78
N GLU A 1045 -11.57 -30.95 -31.64
CA GLU A 1045 -12.61 -31.99 -31.56
C GLU A 1045 -13.91 -31.55 -32.25
N SER A 1046 -14.23 -30.25 -32.18
CA SER A 1046 -15.34 -29.62 -32.88
C SER A 1046 -14.96 -28.21 -33.34
N GLY A 1047 -15.44 -27.82 -34.52
CA GLY A 1047 -15.29 -26.46 -35.05
C GLY A 1047 -16.42 -25.49 -34.63
N MET A 1048 -17.30 -25.91 -33.72
CA MET A 1048 -18.52 -25.14 -33.41
C MET A 1048 -18.28 -23.86 -32.60
N LEU A 1049 -17.16 -23.79 -31.88
CA LEU A 1049 -16.72 -22.61 -31.12
C LEU A 1049 -15.64 -21.81 -31.87
N ASP A 1050 -15.26 -22.22 -33.08
CA ASP A 1050 -14.22 -21.53 -33.87
C ASP A 1050 -14.71 -20.13 -34.27
N ALA A 1051 -13.91 -19.11 -33.98
CA ALA A 1051 -14.23 -17.69 -34.20
C ALA A 1051 -15.41 -17.13 -33.37
N TRP A 1052 -15.64 -17.68 -32.16
CA TRP A 1052 -16.66 -17.20 -31.21
C TRP A 1052 -16.13 -16.93 -29.79
N THR A 1053 -14.82 -17.09 -29.56
CA THR A 1053 -14.20 -17.12 -28.21
C THR A 1053 -12.94 -16.24 -28.14
N ASP A 1054 -12.82 -15.25 -29.03
CA ASP A 1054 -11.60 -14.47 -29.24
C ASP A 1054 -11.51 -13.16 -28.47
#